data_AF-A0A536Q195-F1
#
_entry.id   AF-A0A536Q195-F1
#
_cell.length_a   1.000
_cell.length_b   1.000
_cell.length_c   1.000
_cell.angle_alpha   90.00
_cell.angle_beta   90.00
_cell.angle_gamma   90.00
#
_symmetry.space_group_name_H-M   'P 1'
#
loop_
_entity.id
_entity.type
_entity.pdbx_description
1 polymer ?
#
loop_
_entity_poly.entity_id
_entity_poly.type
_entity_poly.pdbx_seq_one_letter_code
_entity_poly.pdbx_strand_id
1 'polypeptide(L)'
;MIAVIAVAVVAATSLLLFAFGLNLLYLTVRAMRLGPPAARRLATAGEPRVCVQIPIYNERYVVERVLDAVCAIDWPHDRFEVQVLDDSDDETVQILARRVAHWRRKGIGVTQLRRTTRAGFKAGALAYGLDETDAPFIAIFDADFVPPPDFLRRTIGAFDDPSIAFAQARWGHLDEGYSLFTRLQAMAIDFHFLVEQAVRSEHGYFTNFTGTAGVWRRTAILDAGGWSARTLTEDLDLSYRAQLRGWRATYIEDLVVPEELPVSIDAYRRQQSRWATGSFQSAFRLLGPVLRMHARVAVKFQAAMHLLAYGVGPVMLVQLACYPVLLLTFGRPGLRLPWFLADSSAIAILVGVAPWIGFMAAQTRRGRPWWSGVPALLCQVVGAGMSLNTMLALVRSTRAGGVFVRTPKHRIVEAGQEWRDQDYVRVGDPRALVEGVAAVAAFSIPPIALAMHQFLIAIYAGMFGLGFLLVAALSLVDLVEVMALRRLGSRALARMRVAAPAVGLMGVAAILLLLAAQLPEPFEDGYGHWLIAANLASTGQLHDPLFGMEDTWLPGYHVLAAAVLQLFGLWQLGLLKALSALLGLATAACVYLLAPNVRQARFAVVLLVLNPVFLFTSGSAVVEPLMTALVSGAALAAVKGRMKLAALLAAMACVTSTKAWIWVTAAAALALIAAIRSRAGLRRRATALGWAVPALGALVFLQLGFAPASHSIARGTVEVVSATARGSVPEGALGRIGELFTTFGLAALPLFALGAVGAGIALRRPAALHTRFVHVPALAYLAVIFGLVAIGVYSGSHRYLYPALPALALLSAAALDRHAQGAVRLLAVGATALLAVAFLPVFASFADHNAGLVAAGRTAAGSPDVLLTDSPVVAYYSGKRPVDITGSQALPLDRARALEWMRSRAVSTVVVEDISYYRSTAVFPDLARGSASPPFAWLGRQSTYQVSGGKTVHAYRLGNARTLESIYPGLDADISPAPPRGKTAPLAKGVVLRAGATQVAGEGLGFGVPIVHYTDGWVYSHATLDVDRSTPTTAIWQRTFQLDQIGGDAAHGYRFVAIPSRGAIQVTYTVDSTGISVNVKVISLAAGYSEVGILNEQSATFSDFAAENQATLRDAAFANWVPVTGGWARLRSASLGVEWSVPAVSGASLHGGRELVPPDFDWSGLDYVFPASFAGTTYHINVQEAR
;
A
#
# COMPACT_ATOMS: atom_id res chain seq x y z
N MET A 1 -3.36 -30.50 9.44
CA MET A 1 -4.26 -30.58 10.62
C MET A 1 -4.83 -29.21 11.01
N ILE A 2 -4.01 -28.21 11.37
CA ILE A 2 -4.49 -26.88 11.81
C ILE A 2 -5.42 -26.21 10.78
N ALA A 3 -5.10 -26.25 9.49
CA ALA A 3 -5.95 -25.69 8.45
C ALA A 3 -7.30 -26.42 8.30
N VAL A 4 -7.33 -27.74 8.49
CA VAL A 4 -8.58 -28.53 8.47
C VAL A 4 -9.47 -28.13 9.64
N ILE A 5 -8.88 -27.94 10.82
CA ILE A 5 -9.58 -27.43 12.00
C ILE A 5 -10.13 -26.03 11.73
N ALA A 6 -9.32 -25.12 11.15
CA ALA A 6 -9.76 -23.77 10.81
C ALA A 6 -10.92 -23.77 9.80
N VAL A 7 -10.89 -24.62 8.77
CA VAL A 7 -12.00 -24.77 7.82
C VAL A 7 -13.26 -25.31 8.52
N ALA A 8 -13.13 -26.35 9.35
CA ALA A 8 -14.26 -26.91 10.09
C ALA A 8 -14.90 -25.88 11.04
N VAL A 9 -14.07 -25.10 11.74
CA VAL A 9 -14.52 -24.00 12.60
C VAL A 9 -15.25 -22.96 11.79
N VAL A 10 -14.68 -22.45 10.70
CA VAL A 10 -15.33 -21.44 9.84
C VAL A 10 -16.64 -21.95 9.24
N ALA A 11 -16.71 -23.21 8.84
CA ALA A 11 -17.94 -23.82 8.32
C ALA A 11 -19.02 -23.88 9.41
N ALA A 12 -18.67 -24.35 10.61
CA ALA A 12 -19.59 -24.45 11.74
C ALA A 12 -20.07 -23.06 12.20
N THR A 13 -19.17 -22.09 12.36
CA THR A 13 -19.53 -20.72 12.75
C THR A 13 -20.38 -20.04 11.68
N SER A 14 -20.08 -20.24 10.40
CA SER A 14 -20.87 -19.69 9.29
C SER A 14 -22.29 -20.25 9.28
N LEU A 15 -22.47 -21.56 9.54
CA LEU A 15 -23.80 -22.17 9.63
C LEU A 15 -24.62 -21.60 10.80
N LEU A 16 -23.99 -21.39 11.96
CA LEU A 16 -24.64 -20.78 13.12
C LEU A 16 -25.06 -19.32 12.85
N LEU A 17 -24.17 -18.52 12.25
CA LEU A 17 -24.46 -17.13 11.88
C LEU A 17 -25.53 -17.05 10.79
N PHE A 18 -25.52 -17.98 9.84
CA PHE A 18 -26.55 -18.09 8.81
C PHE A 18 -27.92 -18.40 9.42
N ALA A 19 -28.00 -19.38 10.32
CA ALA A 19 -29.24 -19.71 11.03
C ALA A 19 -29.75 -18.52 11.86
N PHE A 20 -28.84 -17.79 12.52
CA PHE A 20 -29.20 -16.59 13.27
C PHE A 20 -29.71 -15.46 12.37
N GLY A 21 -29.03 -15.18 11.26
CA GLY A 21 -29.46 -14.15 10.31
C GLY A 21 -30.79 -14.48 9.63
N LEU A 22 -31.02 -15.75 9.27
CA LEU A 22 -32.33 -16.21 8.79
C LEU A 22 -33.43 -16.01 9.84
N ASN A 23 -33.13 -16.28 11.12
CA ASN A 23 -34.05 -16.01 12.21
C ASN A 23 -34.41 -14.53 12.31
N LEU A 24 -33.42 -13.63 12.20
CA LEU A 24 -33.67 -12.19 12.21
C LEU A 24 -34.53 -11.75 11.02
N LEU A 25 -34.28 -12.29 9.81
CA LEU A 25 -35.13 -12.02 8.65
C LEU A 25 -36.56 -12.51 8.86
N TYR A 26 -36.73 -13.72 9.42
CA TYR A 26 -38.03 -14.27 9.77
C TYR A 26 -38.77 -13.34 10.73
N LEU A 27 -38.14 -12.92 11.83
CA LEU A 27 -38.73 -11.99 12.79
C LEU A 27 -39.06 -10.65 12.13
N THR A 28 -38.17 -10.13 11.28
CA THR A 28 -38.39 -8.87 10.57
C THR A 28 -39.59 -8.92 9.63
N VAL A 29 -39.68 -9.97 8.80
CA VAL A 29 -40.81 -10.17 7.88
C VAL A 29 -42.11 -10.33 8.66
N ARG A 30 -42.09 -11.05 9.78
CA ARG A 30 -43.28 -11.20 10.64
C ARG A 30 -43.67 -9.88 11.29
N ALA A 31 -42.72 -9.10 11.78
CA ALA A 31 -42.95 -7.80 12.39
C ALA A 31 -43.62 -6.82 11.40
N MET A 32 -43.16 -6.80 10.14
CA MET A 32 -43.76 -5.95 9.10
C MET A 32 -45.16 -6.39 8.68
N ARG A 33 -45.59 -7.61 9.03
CA ARG A 33 -46.94 -8.13 8.78
C ARG A 33 -47.84 -8.05 10.00
N LEU A 34 -47.33 -7.59 11.14
CA LEU A 34 -48.18 -7.34 12.31
C LEU A 34 -49.10 -6.17 12.00
N GLY A 35 -50.39 -6.34 12.32
CA GLY A 35 -51.35 -5.25 12.25
C GLY A 35 -51.04 -4.17 13.29
N PRO A 36 -51.69 -2.98 13.19
CA PRO A 36 -51.62 -2.00 14.26
C PRO A 36 -52.03 -2.65 15.59
N PRO A 37 -51.38 -2.27 16.72
CA PRO A 37 -51.72 -2.82 18.03
C PRO A 37 -53.22 -2.71 18.26
N ALA A 38 -53.88 -3.82 18.59
CA ALA A 38 -55.28 -3.79 18.93
C ALA A 38 -55.49 -2.85 20.12
N ALA A 39 -56.49 -1.96 20.05
CA ALA A 39 -56.87 -1.10 21.18
C ALA A 39 -57.26 -2.01 22.35
N ARG A 40 -56.34 -2.16 23.31
CA ARG A 40 -56.54 -3.09 24.43
C ARG A 40 -57.57 -2.50 25.37
N ARG A 41 -58.48 -3.37 25.85
CA ARG A 41 -59.53 -2.98 26.79
C ARG A 41 -58.89 -2.39 28.05
N LEU A 42 -59.35 -1.20 28.44
CA LEU A 42 -59.12 -0.68 29.78
C LEU A 42 -59.68 -1.71 30.78
N ALA A 43 -59.03 -1.85 31.94
CA ALA A 43 -59.36 -2.88 32.93
C ALA A 43 -60.87 -2.97 33.16
N THR A 44 -61.45 -4.14 32.92
CA THR A 44 -62.89 -4.37 33.08
C THR A 44 -63.27 -4.82 34.49
N ALA A 45 -62.29 -5.27 35.28
CA ALA A 45 -62.45 -5.81 36.62
C ALA A 45 -61.67 -4.98 37.67
N GLY A 46 -62.29 -3.94 38.22
CA GLY A 46 -61.79 -3.17 39.37
C GLY A 46 -60.40 -2.52 39.20
N GLU A 47 -59.98 -1.75 40.20
CA GLU A 47 -58.61 -1.24 40.31
C GLU A 47 -57.91 -2.02 41.43
N PRO A 48 -57.11 -3.06 41.15
CA PRO A 48 -56.44 -3.83 42.19
C PRO A 48 -55.38 -3.03 42.94
N ARG A 49 -54.93 -3.53 44.10
CA ARG A 49 -53.72 -3.00 44.75
C ARG A 49 -52.51 -3.25 43.87
N VAL A 50 -51.68 -2.22 43.68
CA VAL A 50 -50.44 -2.29 42.92
C VAL A 50 -49.31 -1.73 43.77
N CYS A 51 -48.18 -2.45 43.82
CA CYS A 51 -46.94 -1.95 44.39
C CYS A 51 -45.96 -1.63 43.26
N VAL A 52 -45.37 -0.43 43.28
CA VAL A 52 -44.31 -0.03 42.37
C VAL A 52 -42.96 -0.10 43.08
N GLN A 53 -42.04 -0.92 42.60
CA GLN A 53 -40.69 -1.05 43.13
C GLN A 53 -39.68 -0.27 42.28
N ILE A 54 -38.89 0.57 42.95
CA ILE A 54 -37.82 1.38 42.34
C ILE A 54 -36.49 0.99 42.98
N PRO A 55 -35.71 0.06 42.40
CA PRO A 55 -34.38 -0.28 42.91
C PRO A 55 -33.36 0.84 42.62
N ILE A 56 -32.69 1.34 43.67
CA ILE A 56 -31.75 2.46 43.59
C ILE A 56 -30.38 2.08 44.17
N TYR A 57 -29.32 2.42 43.44
CA TYR A 57 -27.94 2.40 43.95
C TYR A 57 -27.12 3.57 43.38
N ASN A 58 -26.88 4.59 44.21
CA ASN A 58 -26.02 5.74 43.91
C ASN A 58 -26.49 6.60 42.72
N GLU A 59 -27.80 6.78 42.57
CA GLU A 59 -28.44 7.44 41.41
C GLU A 59 -28.84 8.91 41.63
N ARG A 60 -28.05 9.66 42.39
CA ARG A 60 -28.35 11.06 42.77
C ARG A 60 -28.79 12.01 41.65
N TYR A 61 -28.35 11.80 40.40
CA TYR A 61 -28.70 12.68 39.27
C TYR A 61 -30.10 12.43 38.70
N VAL A 62 -30.63 11.22 38.83
CA VAL A 62 -31.86 10.78 38.15
C VAL A 62 -32.95 10.34 39.14
N VAL A 63 -32.60 10.06 40.39
CA VAL A 63 -33.52 9.48 41.39
C VAL A 63 -34.77 10.32 41.66
N GLU A 64 -34.67 11.65 41.65
CA GLU A 64 -35.85 12.51 41.82
C GLU A 64 -36.81 12.40 40.63
N ARG A 65 -36.26 12.31 39.40
CA ARG A 65 -37.03 12.24 38.16
C ARG A 65 -37.90 10.98 38.10
N VAL A 66 -37.32 9.82 38.41
CA VAL A 66 -38.06 8.54 38.40
C VAL A 66 -39.11 8.51 39.52
N LEU A 67 -38.77 8.97 40.73
CA LEU A 67 -39.71 8.96 41.85
C LEU A 67 -40.89 9.88 41.58
N ASP A 68 -40.65 11.03 40.96
CA ASP A 68 -41.71 11.96 40.55
C ASP A 68 -42.61 11.38 39.46
N ALA A 69 -42.02 10.73 38.46
CA ALA A 69 -42.79 10.10 37.39
C ALA A 69 -43.65 8.94 37.92
N VAL A 70 -43.11 8.11 38.80
CA VAL A 70 -43.84 7.01 39.43
C VAL A 70 -44.98 7.53 40.32
N CYS A 71 -44.72 8.51 41.18
CA CYS A 71 -45.75 9.07 42.05
C CYS A 71 -46.84 9.86 41.30
N ALA A 72 -46.60 10.21 40.03
CA ALA A 72 -47.57 10.87 39.15
C ALA A 72 -48.43 9.89 38.34
N ILE A 73 -48.25 8.58 38.50
CA ILE A 73 -49.10 7.56 37.88
C ILE A 73 -50.54 7.72 38.38
N ASP A 74 -51.50 7.74 37.46
CA ASP A 74 -52.93 7.79 37.75
C ASP A 74 -53.41 6.43 38.26
N TRP A 75 -53.48 6.30 39.58
CA TRP A 75 -54.06 5.17 40.29
C TRP A 75 -54.65 5.62 41.64
N PRO A 76 -55.71 4.96 42.15
CA PRO A 76 -56.29 5.29 43.45
C PRO A 76 -55.25 5.20 44.59
N HIS A 77 -55.11 6.27 45.38
CA HIS A 77 -54.07 6.40 46.39
C HIS A 77 -54.15 5.32 47.49
N ASP A 78 -55.35 4.85 47.83
CA ASP A 78 -55.61 3.79 48.81
C ASP A 78 -55.16 2.40 48.32
N ARG A 79 -54.92 2.26 47.02
CA ARG A 79 -54.52 1.02 46.33
C ARG A 79 -53.20 1.16 45.57
N PHE A 80 -52.46 2.24 45.81
CA PHE A 80 -51.19 2.55 45.17
C PHE A 80 -50.05 2.64 46.20
N GLU A 81 -49.16 1.65 46.17
CA GLU A 81 -47.97 1.58 47.02
C GLU A 81 -46.72 1.84 46.17
N VAL A 82 -45.77 2.62 46.68
CA VAL A 82 -44.46 2.84 46.04
C VAL A 82 -43.34 2.47 47.01
N GLN A 83 -42.53 1.50 46.66
CA GLN A 83 -41.35 1.06 47.39
C GLN A 83 -40.09 1.54 46.67
N VAL A 84 -39.31 2.40 47.33
CA VAL A 84 -37.95 2.75 46.90
C VAL A 84 -36.98 1.81 47.61
N LEU A 85 -36.37 0.90 46.86
CA LEU A 85 -35.45 -0.12 47.39
C LEU A 85 -34.02 0.44 47.30
N ASP A 86 -33.58 1.08 48.38
CA ASP A 86 -32.37 1.90 48.42
C ASP A 86 -31.17 1.17 49.03
N ASP A 87 -30.27 0.74 48.14
CA ASP A 87 -28.98 0.13 48.48
C ASP A 87 -27.82 1.16 48.48
N SER A 88 -28.10 2.47 48.38
CA SER A 88 -27.09 3.52 48.17
C SER A 88 -26.22 3.78 49.41
N ASP A 89 -24.99 4.20 49.15
CA ASP A 89 -23.96 4.54 50.15
C ASP A 89 -23.44 5.98 50.02
N ASP A 90 -24.09 6.82 49.20
CA ASP A 90 -23.72 8.22 48.93
C ASP A 90 -24.89 9.21 49.19
N GLU A 91 -24.78 10.43 48.65
CA GLU A 91 -25.80 11.49 48.85
C GLU A 91 -27.20 11.13 48.34
N THR A 92 -27.33 10.07 47.53
CA THR A 92 -28.62 9.57 47.03
C THR A 92 -29.58 9.26 48.17
N VAL A 93 -29.07 8.77 49.31
CA VAL A 93 -29.89 8.41 50.48
C VAL A 93 -30.67 9.63 51.01
N GLN A 94 -30.00 10.78 51.16
CA GLN A 94 -30.62 11.99 51.68
C GLN A 94 -31.53 12.66 50.64
N ILE A 95 -31.19 12.56 49.34
CA ILE A 95 -32.06 13.04 48.26
C ILE A 95 -33.38 12.27 48.27
N LEU A 96 -33.31 10.93 48.37
CA LEU A 96 -34.47 10.06 48.47
C LEU A 96 -35.33 10.36 49.70
N ALA A 97 -34.73 10.45 50.88
CA ALA A 97 -35.48 10.72 52.12
C ALA A 97 -36.30 12.01 52.03
N ARG A 98 -35.72 13.08 51.47
CA ARG A 98 -36.44 14.36 51.26
C ARG A 98 -37.58 14.22 50.27
N ARG A 99 -37.36 13.50 49.16
CA ARG A 99 -38.36 13.36 48.09
C ARG A 99 -39.49 12.41 48.47
N VAL A 100 -39.21 11.34 49.20
CA VAL A 100 -40.22 10.44 49.80
C VAL A 100 -41.10 11.21 50.79
N ALA A 101 -40.50 12.03 51.67
CA ALA A 101 -41.27 12.87 52.60
C ALA A 101 -42.17 13.88 51.87
N HIS A 102 -41.73 14.41 50.73
CA HIS A 102 -42.55 15.29 49.88
C HIS A 102 -43.81 14.58 49.36
N TRP A 103 -43.69 13.37 48.82
CA TRP A 103 -44.83 12.62 48.27
C TRP A 103 -45.75 12.03 49.33
N ARG A 104 -45.21 11.61 50.48
CA ARG A 104 -46.03 11.23 51.65
C ARG A 104 -46.95 12.36 52.10
N ARG A 105 -46.45 13.61 52.15
CA ARG A 105 -47.28 14.79 52.47
C ARG A 105 -48.38 15.07 51.45
N LYS A 106 -48.25 14.57 50.22
CA LYS A 106 -49.28 14.65 49.16
C LYS A 106 -50.27 13.48 49.21
N GLY A 107 -50.18 12.60 50.22
CA GLY A 107 -51.08 11.47 50.40
C GLY A 107 -50.76 10.23 49.54
N ILE A 108 -49.55 10.13 48.98
CA ILE A 108 -49.09 8.93 48.26
C ILE A 108 -48.35 7.99 49.23
N GLY A 109 -48.68 6.71 49.19
CA GLY A 109 -48.05 5.64 50.00
C GLY A 109 -46.65 5.26 49.54
N VAL A 110 -45.68 6.18 49.68
CA VAL A 110 -44.27 5.95 49.30
C VAL A 110 -43.43 5.53 50.50
N THR A 111 -42.59 4.51 50.39
CA THR A 111 -41.67 4.07 51.46
C THR A 111 -40.27 3.83 50.94
N GLN A 112 -39.27 4.36 51.66
CA GLN A 112 -37.85 4.06 51.43
C GLN A 112 -37.46 2.84 52.26
N LEU A 113 -37.17 1.74 51.61
CA LEU A 113 -36.73 0.48 52.21
C LEU A 113 -35.22 0.34 52.04
N ARG A 114 -34.50 0.11 53.14
CA ARG A 114 -33.04 -0.06 53.14
C ARG A 114 -32.67 -1.39 53.77
N ARG A 115 -31.67 -2.06 53.20
CA ARG A 115 -31.14 -3.33 53.69
C ARG A 115 -29.76 -3.14 54.31
N THR A 116 -29.38 -4.02 55.23
CA THR A 116 -28.07 -3.97 55.91
C THR A 116 -26.91 -4.38 55.00
N THR A 117 -27.17 -5.25 54.02
CA THR A 117 -26.16 -5.70 53.05
C THR A 117 -26.71 -5.63 51.64
N ARG A 118 -25.82 -5.40 50.66
CA ARG A 118 -26.15 -5.40 49.23
C ARG A 118 -26.08 -6.79 48.60
N ALA A 119 -26.35 -7.83 49.40
CA ALA A 119 -26.33 -9.21 48.94
C ALA A 119 -27.36 -9.41 47.81
N GLY A 120 -26.91 -10.01 46.71
CA GLY A 120 -27.72 -10.22 45.51
C GLY A 120 -28.03 -8.97 44.70
N PHE A 121 -27.46 -7.81 45.02
CA PHE A 121 -27.65 -6.53 44.31
C PHE A 121 -29.13 -6.25 44.01
N LYS A 122 -29.48 -5.89 42.77
CA LYS A 122 -30.86 -5.59 42.33
C LYS A 122 -31.83 -6.75 42.60
N ALA A 123 -31.46 -7.98 42.28
CA ALA A 123 -32.32 -9.16 42.51
C ALA A 123 -32.64 -9.35 44.00
N GLY A 124 -31.65 -9.14 44.87
CA GLY A 124 -31.86 -9.19 46.32
C GLY A 124 -32.74 -8.04 46.83
N ALA A 125 -32.59 -6.84 46.25
CA ALA A 125 -33.41 -5.69 46.63
C ALA A 125 -34.88 -5.93 46.27
N LEU A 126 -35.14 -6.43 45.06
CA LEU A 126 -36.48 -6.81 44.60
C LEU A 126 -37.09 -7.95 45.44
N ALA A 127 -36.29 -8.95 45.82
CA ALA A 127 -36.74 -10.01 46.72
C ALA A 127 -37.17 -9.46 48.08
N TYR A 128 -36.34 -8.60 48.69
CA TYR A 128 -36.66 -7.95 49.95
C TYR A 128 -37.94 -7.11 49.86
N GLY A 129 -38.09 -6.30 48.81
CA GLY A 129 -39.32 -5.52 48.60
C GLY A 129 -40.57 -6.39 48.42
N LEU A 130 -40.44 -7.57 47.79
CA LEU A 130 -41.54 -8.50 47.57
C LEU A 130 -42.06 -9.11 48.88
N ASP A 131 -41.19 -9.28 49.88
CA ASP A 131 -41.55 -9.77 51.21
C ASP A 131 -42.30 -8.71 52.03
N GLU A 132 -42.11 -7.43 51.71
CA GLU A 132 -42.71 -6.28 52.40
C GLU A 132 -44.08 -5.85 51.82
N THR A 133 -44.61 -6.53 50.79
CA THR A 133 -45.92 -6.21 50.20
C THR A 133 -46.76 -7.42 49.82
N ASP A 134 -48.07 -7.29 50.04
CA ASP A 134 -49.12 -8.24 49.62
C ASP A 134 -49.91 -7.72 48.40
N ALA A 135 -49.36 -6.76 47.65
CA ALA A 135 -49.95 -6.33 46.40
C ALA A 135 -49.94 -7.49 45.37
N PRO A 136 -51.07 -7.81 44.73
CA PRO A 136 -51.14 -8.87 43.71
C PRO A 136 -50.33 -8.54 42.45
N PHE A 137 -50.05 -7.26 42.20
CA PHE A 137 -49.29 -6.79 41.03
C PHE A 137 -48.12 -5.90 41.45
N ILE A 138 -46.95 -6.19 40.88
CA ILE A 138 -45.69 -5.51 41.17
C ILE A 138 -45.19 -4.84 39.87
N ALA A 139 -45.24 -3.51 39.82
CA ALA A 139 -44.60 -2.74 38.75
C ALA A 139 -43.14 -2.45 39.11
N ILE A 140 -42.24 -2.44 38.14
CA ILE A 140 -40.81 -2.22 38.41
C ILE A 140 -40.27 -1.15 37.47
N PHE A 141 -39.57 -0.16 38.03
CA PHE A 141 -38.90 0.89 37.27
C PHE A 141 -37.46 1.11 37.74
N ASP A 142 -36.51 1.02 36.82
CA ASP A 142 -35.13 1.44 37.04
C ASP A 142 -35.02 2.97 37.15
N ALA A 143 -33.93 3.43 37.77
CA ALA A 143 -33.76 4.82 38.20
C ALA A 143 -33.77 5.87 37.07
N ASP A 144 -33.56 5.42 35.83
CA ASP A 144 -33.45 6.23 34.63
C ASP A 144 -34.72 6.28 33.78
N PHE A 145 -35.78 5.58 34.19
CA PHE A 145 -37.05 5.51 33.45
C PHE A 145 -38.05 6.59 33.89
N VAL A 146 -38.89 7.00 32.94
CA VAL A 146 -39.96 7.99 33.16
C VAL A 146 -41.30 7.40 32.69
N PRO A 147 -42.04 6.67 33.54
CA PRO A 147 -43.37 6.17 33.17
C PRO A 147 -44.36 7.31 32.88
N PRO A 148 -45.25 7.13 31.89
CA PRO A 148 -46.34 8.07 31.67
C PRO A 148 -47.44 7.89 32.74
N PRO A 149 -48.25 8.92 33.02
CA PRO A 149 -49.29 8.85 34.05
C PRO A 149 -50.31 7.72 33.85
N ASP A 150 -50.62 7.37 32.60
CA ASP A 150 -51.58 6.33 32.21
C ASP A 150 -51.00 4.90 32.23
N PHE A 151 -49.78 4.70 32.73
CA PHE A 151 -49.07 3.42 32.68
C PHE A 151 -49.87 2.25 33.29
N LEU A 152 -50.39 2.40 34.52
CA LEU A 152 -51.15 1.33 35.16
C LEU A 152 -52.51 1.08 34.50
N ARG A 153 -53.18 2.15 34.05
CA ARG A 153 -54.45 2.09 33.29
C ARG A 153 -54.31 1.19 32.05
N ARG A 154 -53.16 1.25 31.38
CA ARG A 154 -52.90 0.50 30.14
C ARG A 154 -52.27 -0.87 30.35
N THR A 155 -51.62 -1.12 31.48
CA THR A 155 -50.97 -2.41 31.76
C THR A 155 -51.86 -3.37 32.55
N ILE A 156 -52.67 -2.89 33.49
CA ILE A 156 -53.44 -3.78 34.39
C ILE A 156 -54.49 -4.60 33.65
N GLY A 157 -55.11 -4.05 32.60
CA GLY A 157 -56.08 -4.80 31.78
C GLY A 157 -55.52 -6.06 31.12
N ALA A 158 -54.20 -6.19 30.99
CA ALA A 158 -53.58 -7.44 30.53
C ALA A 158 -53.80 -8.63 31.47
N PHE A 159 -54.00 -8.37 32.76
CA PHE A 159 -54.10 -9.41 33.79
C PHE A 159 -55.52 -9.92 34.00
N ASP A 160 -56.49 -9.43 33.22
CA ASP A 160 -57.81 -10.05 33.06
C ASP A 160 -57.66 -11.50 32.55
N ASP A 161 -56.58 -11.81 31.81
CA ASP A 161 -56.16 -13.18 31.55
C ASP A 161 -55.32 -13.72 32.74
N PRO A 162 -55.81 -14.75 33.47
CA PRO A 162 -55.13 -15.30 34.64
C PRO A 162 -53.82 -16.00 34.30
N SER A 163 -53.58 -16.37 33.03
CA SER A 163 -52.35 -17.02 32.59
C SER A 163 -51.18 -16.05 32.38
N ILE A 164 -51.42 -14.74 32.40
CA ILE A 164 -50.38 -13.73 32.21
C ILE A 164 -49.58 -13.53 33.51
N ALA A 165 -48.28 -13.82 33.44
CA ALA A 165 -47.30 -13.55 34.49
C ALA A 165 -46.83 -12.10 34.49
N PHE A 166 -46.57 -11.50 33.32
CA PHE A 166 -46.12 -10.12 33.24
C PHE A 166 -46.56 -9.42 31.95
N ALA A 167 -46.66 -8.10 32.06
CA ALA A 167 -46.91 -7.17 30.96
C ALA A 167 -45.73 -6.21 30.81
N GLN A 168 -45.09 -6.22 29.64
CA GLN A 168 -43.93 -5.38 29.32
C GLN A 168 -44.36 -4.21 28.41
N ALA A 169 -43.99 -2.99 28.78
CA ALA A 169 -44.12 -1.81 27.92
C ALA A 169 -42.88 -1.60 27.06
N ARG A 170 -43.01 -0.84 25.98
CA ARG A 170 -41.92 -0.50 25.07
C ARG A 170 -40.99 0.55 25.68
N TRP A 171 -39.68 0.37 25.53
CA TRP A 171 -38.71 1.41 25.87
C TRP A 171 -38.72 2.56 24.85
N GLY A 172 -38.72 3.79 25.34
CA GLY A 172 -38.39 5.00 24.58
C GLY A 172 -37.02 5.52 25.01
N HIS A 173 -36.55 6.60 24.38
CA HIS A 173 -35.20 7.12 24.62
C HIS A 173 -35.27 8.63 24.85
N LEU A 174 -34.79 9.09 26.01
CA LEU A 174 -34.75 10.51 26.37
C LEU A 174 -33.67 11.26 25.57
N ASP A 175 -32.51 10.64 25.39
CA ASP A 175 -31.28 11.25 24.86
C ASP A 175 -30.87 10.69 23.48
N GLU A 176 -31.83 10.14 22.71
CA GLU A 176 -31.59 9.70 21.33
C GLU A 176 -30.99 10.81 20.46
N GLY A 177 -31.38 12.06 20.72
CA GLY A 177 -30.88 13.25 20.02
C GLY A 177 -29.52 13.77 20.49
N TYR A 178 -28.93 13.19 21.55
CA TYR A 178 -27.69 13.71 22.15
C TYR A 178 -26.47 13.55 21.24
N SER A 179 -26.29 12.36 20.65
CA SER A 179 -25.14 12.04 19.80
C SER A 179 -25.49 10.98 18.76
N LEU A 180 -24.63 10.81 17.75
CA LEU A 180 -24.76 9.68 16.84
C LEU A 180 -24.68 8.34 17.58
N PHE A 181 -23.87 8.27 18.64
CA PHE A 181 -23.69 7.05 19.43
C PHE A 181 -24.96 6.65 20.20
N THR A 182 -25.62 7.59 20.88
CA THR A 182 -26.92 7.34 21.55
C THR A 182 -28.01 7.01 20.54
N ARG A 183 -28.00 7.65 19.36
CA ARG A 183 -28.91 7.29 18.26
C ARG A 183 -28.71 5.86 17.75
N LEU A 184 -27.48 5.37 17.62
CA LEU A 184 -27.21 3.98 17.22
C LEU A 184 -27.67 2.98 18.29
N GLN A 185 -27.48 3.31 19.57
CA GLN A 185 -28.01 2.50 20.68
C GLN A 185 -29.54 2.43 20.65
N ALA A 186 -30.21 3.57 20.47
CA ALA A 186 -31.66 3.64 20.32
C ALA A 186 -32.16 2.76 19.17
N MET A 187 -31.49 2.78 18.01
CA MET A 187 -31.84 1.91 16.87
C MET A 187 -31.69 0.42 17.20
N ALA A 188 -30.63 0.04 17.93
CA ALA A 188 -30.41 -1.34 18.33
C ALA A 188 -31.49 -1.84 19.31
N ILE A 189 -31.88 -1.00 20.27
CA ILE A 189 -32.93 -1.30 21.25
C ILE A 189 -34.31 -1.30 20.59
N ASP A 190 -34.58 -0.35 19.68
CA ASP A 190 -35.82 -0.30 18.90
C ASP A 190 -36.04 -1.60 18.13
N PHE A 191 -34.98 -2.24 17.60
CA PHE A 191 -35.11 -3.55 16.95
C PHE A 191 -35.57 -4.63 17.92
N HIS A 192 -34.99 -4.70 19.12
CA HIS A 192 -35.42 -5.66 20.13
C HIS A 192 -36.92 -5.49 20.47
N PHE A 193 -37.39 -4.26 20.65
CA PHE A 193 -38.78 -4.01 21.07
C PHE A 193 -39.81 -4.03 19.93
N LEU A 194 -39.50 -3.43 18.78
CA LEU A 194 -40.44 -3.29 17.66
C LEU A 194 -40.39 -4.48 16.68
N VAL A 195 -39.39 -5.35 16.77
CA VAL A 195 -39.28 -6.54 15.93
C VAL A 195 -39.32 -7.80 16.80
N GLU A 196 -38.32 -8.00 17.66
CA GLU A 196 -38.19 -9.28 18.37
C GLU A 196 -39.31 -9.49 19.40
N GLN A 197 -39.49 -8.57 20.36
CA GLN A 197 -40.52 -8.71 21.40
C GLN A 197 -41.93 -8.70 20.83
N ALA A 198 -42.22 -7.81 19.87
CA ALA A 198 -43.51 -7.72 19.20
C ALA A 198 -43.92 -9.07 18.58
N VAL A 199 -43.06 -9.65 17.74
CA VAL A 199 -43.35 -10.93 17.08
C VAL A 199 -43.45 -12.06 18.07
N ARG A 200 -42.57 -12.07 19.07
CA ARG A 200 -42.50 -13.15 20.05
C ARG A 200 -43.73 -13.16 20.96
N SER A 201 -44.19 -12.01 21.44
CA SER A 201 -45.43 -11.91 22.21
C SER A 201 -46.65 -12.35 21.40
N GLU A 202 -46.75 -11.92 20.15
CA GLU A 202 -47.91 -12.24 19.29
C GLU A 202 -47.99 -13.74 18.95
N HIS A 203 -46.85 -14.39 18.68
CA HIS A 203 -46.81 -15.78 18.25
C HIS A 203 -46.67 -16.80 19.40
N GLY A 204 -46.63 -16.33 20.66
CA GLY A 204 -46.47 -17.15 21.84
C GLY A 204 -45.06 -17.76 21.98
N TYR A 205 -44.03 -17.05 21.54
CA TYR A 205 -42.63 -17.38 21.81
C TYR A 205 -42.18 -16.79 23.15
N PHE A 206 -41.18 -17.40 23.79
CA PHE A 206 -40.78 -17.07 25.17
C PHE A 206 -40.18 -15.68 25.36
N THR A 207 -40.93 -14.65 25.72
CA THR A 207 -40.43 -13.27 25.86
C THR A 207 -39.73 -13.04 27.20
N ASN A 208 -38.87 -12.03 27.26
CA ASN A 208 -38.25 -11.61 28.51
C ASN A 208 -38.89 -10.31 29.02
N PHE A 209 -39.13 -10.25 30.32
CA PHE A 209 -39.17 -9.00 31.04
C PHE A 209 -37.77 -8.38 30.99
N THR A 210 -37.68 -7.09 30.67
CA THR A 210 -36.40 -6.39 30.50
C THR A 210 -35.92 -5.68 31.77
N GLY A 211 -36.44 -6.11 32.92
CA GLY A 211 -35.99 -5.65 34.23
C GLY A 211 -36.64 -4.35 34.72
N THR A 212 -37.48 -3.71 33.91
CA THR A 212 -38.10 -2.40 34.16
C THR A 212 -39.24 -2.16 33.16
N ALA A 213 -40.04 -1.11 33.38
CA ALA A 213 -41.12 -0.67 32.50
C ALA A 213 -42.18 -1.76 32.25
N GLY A 214 -42.52 -2.51 33.29
CA GLY A 214 -43.60 -3.50 33.21
C GLY A 214 -44.11 -3.92 34.57
N VAL A 215 -45.18 -4.71 34.54
CA VAL A 215 -45.91 -5.20 35.71
C VAL A 215 -45.81 -6.72 35.76
N TRP A 216 -45.64 -7.26 36.96
CA TRP A 216 -45.66 -8.68 37.25
C TRP A 216 -46.83 -9.05 38.13
N ARG A 217 -47.41 -10.23 37.91
CA ARG A 217 -48.30 -10.89 38.85
C ARG A 217 -47.46 -11.53 39.95
N ARG A 218 -47.71 -11.16 41.22
CA ARG A 218 -46.96 -11.64 42.38
C ARG A 218 -46.97 -13.16 42.49
N THR A 219 -48.12 -13.80 42.27
CA THR A 219 -48.24 -15.26 42.32
C THR A 219 -47.36 -15.96 41.27
N ALA A 220 -47.18 -15.36 40.10
CA ALA A 220 -46.29 -15.89 39.08
C ALA A 220 -44.81 -15.77 39.47
N ILE A 221 -44.41 -14.69 40.15
CA ILE A 221 -43.05 -14.54 40.70
C ILE A 221 -42.78 -15.66 41.71
N LEU A 222 -43.71 -15.87 42.65
CA LEU A 222 -43.57 -16.87 43.71
C LEU A 222 -43.56 -18.30 43.16
N ASP A 223 -44.51 -18.63 42.28
CA ASP A 223 -44.56 -19.93 41.62
C ASP A 223 -43.29 -20.20 40.79
N ALA A 224 -42.75 -19.18 40.13
CA ALA A 224 -41.49 -19.28 39.41
C ALA A 224 -40.26 -19.53 40.34
N GLY A 225 -40.38 -19.33 41.64
CA GLY A 225 -39.31 -19.49 42.64
C GLY A 225 -38.60 -18.20 43.03
N GLY A 226 -39.24 -17.04 42.81
CA GLY A 226 -38.75 -15.73 43.25
C GLY A 226 -37.61 -15.13 42.41
N TRP A 227 -37.14 -13.97 42.83
CA TRP A 227 -35.96 -13.30 42.26
C TRP A 227 -34.68 -14.05 42.62
N SER A 228 -33.80 -14.26 41.63
CA SER A 228 -32.58 -15.05 41.77
C SER A 228 -31.35 -14.21 41.46
N ALA A 229 -30.40 -14.13 42.41
CA ALA A 229 -29.11 -13.47 42.22
C ALA A 229 -28.04 -14.36 41.54
N ARG A 230 -28.43 -15.54 41.03
CA ARG A 230 -27.49 -16.48 40.41
C ARG A 230 -27.01 -15.96 39.04
N THR A 231 -27.78 -15.13 38.38
CA THR A 231 -27.45 -14.45 37.10
C THR A 231 -27.31 -12.94 37.35
N LEU A 232 -26.60 -12.24 36.46
CA LEU A 232 -26.60 -10.76 36.43
C LEU A 232 -27.80 -10.15 35.68
N THR A 233 -28.68 -11.00 35.14
CA THR A 233 -29.93 -10.67 34.44
C THR A 233 -31.03 -11.49 35.10
N GLU A 234 -31.43 -11.07 36.30
CA GLU A 234 -32.45 -11.71 37.13
C GLU A 234 -33.83 -11.73 36.45
N ASP A 235 -34.07 -10.71 35.62
CA ASP A 235 -35.25 -10.46 34.81
C ASP A 235 -35.46 -11.53 33.73
N LEU A 236 -34.44 -11.78 32.90
CA LEU A 236 -34.44 -12.82 31.88
C LEU A 236 -34.58 -14.21 32.50
N ASP A 237 -33.89 -14.46 33.61
CA ASP A 237 -33.95 -15.73 34.34
C ASP A 237 -35.37 -16.03 34.85
N LEU A 238 -35.98 -15.07 35.55
CA LEU A 238 -37.35 -15.21 36.08
C LEU A 238 -38.39 -15.36 34.96
N SER A 239 -38.24 -14.60 33.87
CA SER A 239 -39.14 -14.66 32.71
C SER A 239 -39.21 -16.06 32.09
N TYR A 240 -38.06 -16.69 31.92
CA TYR A 240 -37.98 -18.03 31.35
C TYR A 240 -38.45 -19.10 32.34
N ARG A 241 -38.11 -18.98 33.64
CA ARG A 241 -38.62 -19.89 34.67
C ARG A 241 -40.16 -19.86 34.77
N ALA A 242 -40.77 -18.68 34.72
CA ALA A 242 -42.21 -18.53 34.72
C ALA A 242 -42.84 -19.20 33.48
N GLN A 243 -42.31 -18.92 32.28
CA GLN A 243 -42.85 -19.51 31.04
C GLN A 243 -42.63 -21.02 30.94
N LEU A 244 -41.55 -21.57 31.51
CA LEU A 244 -41.36 -23.02 31.65
C LEU A 244 -42.40 -23.67 32.56
N ARG A 245 -43.01 -22.91 33.48
CA ARG A 245 -44.15 -23.33 34.30
C ARG A 245 -45.51 -23.09 33.64
N GLY A 246 -45.54 -22.65 32.39
CA GLY A 246 -46.78 -22.46 31.62
C GLY A 246 -47.38 -21.07 31.71
N TRP A 247 -46.76 -20.14 32.45
CA TRP A 247 -47.17 -18.73 32.44
C TRP A 247 -46.92 -18.10 31.07
N ARG A 248 -47.74 -17.12 30.72
CA ARG A 248 -47.64 -16.36 29.48
C ARG A 248 -47.19 -14.93 29.78
N ALA A 249 -46.60 -14.31 28.78
CA ALA A 249 -46.15 -12.93 28.84
C ALA A 249 -46.90 -12.11 27.79
N THR A 250 -47.09 -10.83 28.07
CA THR A 250 -47.65 -9.90 27.10
C THR A 250 -46.76 -8.69 26.90
N TYR A 251 -46.72 -8.21 25.67
CA TYR A 251 -46.04 -6.98 25.29
C TYR A 251 -47.06 -5.93 24.83
N ILE A 252 -46.84 -4.68 25.23
CA ILE A 252 -47.70 -3.53 24.93
C ILE A 252 -46.84 -2.51 24.16
N GLU A 253 -46.86 -2.65 22.83
CA GLU A 253 -45.97 -1.92 21.91
C GLU A 253 -46.22 -0.40 21.88
N ASP A 254 -47.47 0.01 22.04
CA ASP A 254 -47.94 1.39 21.97
C ASP A 254 -47.78 2.16 23.30
N LEU A 255 -47.43 1.48 24.40
CA LEU A 255 -47.11 2.11 25.69
C LEU A 255 -45.60 2.31 25.79
N VAL A 256 -45.18 3.59 25.79
CA VAL A 256 -43.77 3.96 25.71
C VAL A 256 -43.29 4.49 27.06
N VAL A 257 -42.20 3.94 27.58
CA VAL A 257 -41.54 4.41 28.80
C VAL A 257 -40.11 4.85 28.44
N PRO A 258 -39.83 6.16 28.37
CA PRO A 258 -38.49 6.66 28.04
C PRO A 258 -37.42 6.33 29.08
N GLU A 259 -36.23 5.93 28.61
CA GLU A 259 -35.01 5.69 29.40
C GLU A 259 -33.87 6.65 29.03
N GLU A 260 -32.82 6.70 29.84
CA GLU A 260 -31.57 7.42 29.54
C GLU A 260 -30.46 6.47 29.09
N LEU A 261 -29.97 6.67 27.87
CA LEU A 261 -28.92 5.86 27.26
C LEU A 261 -27.52 6.24 27.80
N PRO A 262 -26.56 5.29 27.78
CA PRO A 262 -25.16 5.59 28.06
C PRO A 262 -24.56 6.57 27.03
N VAL A 263 -24.16 7.76 27.50
CA VAL A 263 -23.52 8.78 26.65
C VAL A 263 -22.03 8.55 26.37
N SER A 264 -21.37 7.64 27.11
CA SER A 264 -19.95 7.29 26.92
C SER A 264 -19.77 5.83 26.52
N ILE A 265 -18.71 5.55 25.76
CA ILE A 265 -18.41 4.18 25.33
C ILE A 265 -18.04 3.28 26.51
N ASP A 266 -17.39 3.84 27.54
CA ASP A 266 -17.03 3.09 28.74
C ASP A 266 -18.26 2.70 29.57
N ALA A 267 -19.26 3.58 29.68
CA ALA A 267 -20.53 3.25 30.34
C ALA A 267 -21.32 2.20 29.53
N TYR A 268 -21.36 2.34 28.21
CA TYR A 268 -21.95 1.35 27.31
C TYR A 268 -21.25 -0.02 27.43
N ARG A 269 -19.92 -0.04 27.45
CA ARG A 269 -19.11 -1.27 27.59
C ARG A 269 -19.43 -2.02 28.89
N ARG A 270 -19.61 -1.29 30.01
CA ARG A 270 -20.04 -1.85 31.29
C ARG A 270 -21.45 -2.44 31.23
N GLN A 271 -22.40 -1.71 30.65
CA GLN A 271 -23.78 -2.18 30.48
C GLN A 271 -23.83 -3.46 29.63
N GLN A 272 -23.22 -3.44 28.45
CA GLN A 272 -23.17 -4.59 27.54
C GLN A 272 -22.42 -5.78 28.15
N SER A 273 -21.33 -5.55 28.90
CA SER A 273 -20.62 -6.63 29.59
C SER A 273 -21.51 -7.31 30.63
N ARG A 274 -22.32 -6.55 31.37
CA ARG A 274 -23.26 -7.09 32.36
C ARG A 274 -24.38 -7.88 31.71
N TRP A 275 -25.03 -7.30 30.71
CA TRP A 275 -26.11 -7.96 29.96
C TRP A 275 -25.61 -9.26 29.31
N ALA A 276 -24.50 -9.22 28.59
CA ALA A 276 -23.92 -10.42 27.98
C ALA A 276 -23.57 -11.50 29.01
N THR A 277 -22.93 -11.13 30.13
CA THR A 277 -22.56 -12.09 31.19
C THR A 277 -23.81 -12.76 31.75
N GLY A 278 -24.83 -11.98 32.10
CA GLY A 278 -26.09 -12.50 32.63
C GLY A 278 -26.84 -13.36 31.63
N SER A 279 -26.95 -12.93 30.37
CA SER A 279 -27.59 -13.72 29.31
C SER A 279 -26.90 -15.06 29.07
N PHE A 280 -25.57 -15.13 29.07
CA PHE A 280 -24.86 -16.41 28.97
C PHE A 280 -25.09 -17.29 30.20
N GLN A 281 -25.10 -16.72 31.42
CA GLN A 281 -25.43 -17.48 32.65
C GLN A 281 -26.85 -18.05 32.59
N SER A 282 -27.81 -17.27 32.11
CA SER A 282 -29.18 -17.70 31.85
C SER A 282 -29.22 -18.81 30.80
N ALA A 283 -28.50 -18.66 29.68
CA ALA A 283 -28.43 -19.66 28.62
C ALA A 283 -27.88 -21.01 29.14
N PHE A 284 -26.76 -20.99 29.87
CA PHE A 284 -26.16 -22.21 30.43
C PHE A 284 -27.10 -22.98 31.37
N ARG A 285 -28.01 -22.29 32.04
CA ARG A 285 -28.96 -22.91 32.98
C ARG A 285 -30.28 -23.30 32.35
N LEU A 286 -30.78 -22.48 31.42
CA LEU A 286 -32.16 -22.57 30.94
C LEU A 286 -32.25 -23.24 29.57
N LEU A 287 -31.17 -23.32 28.79
CA LEU A 287 -31.20 -23.96 27.47
C LEU A 287 -31.54 -25.45 27.55
N GLY A 288 -30.96 -26.18 28.50
CA GLY A 288 -31.28 -27.60 28.73
C GLY A 288 -32.77 -27.83 29.03
N PRO A 289 -33.35 -27.16 30.05
CA PRO A 289 -34.80 -27.18 30.31
C PRO A 289 -35.66 -26.80 29.11
N VAL A 290 -35.31 -25.71 28.39
CA VAL A 290 -36.04 -25.25 27.20
C VAL A 290 -36.05 -26.30 26.09
N LEU A 291 -34.94 -26.99 25.86
CA LEU A 291 -34.87 -28.03 24.82
C LEU A 291 -35.69 -29.28 25.21
N ARG A 292 -35.78 -29.58 26.51
CA ARG A 292 -36.52 -30.72 27.07
C ARG A 292 -38.01 -30.46 27.27
N MET A 293 -38.48 -29.21 27.23
CA MET A 293 -39.89 -28.89 27.46
C MET A 293 -40.83 -29.49 26.39
N HIS A 294 -42.08 -29.75 26.74
CA HIS A 294 -43.11 -30.22 25.80
C HIS A 294 -43.75 -29.02 25.08
N ALA A 295 -43.15 -28.58 23.98
CA ALA A 295 -43.63 -27.43 23.19
C ALA A 295 -43.29 -27.59 21.70
N ARG A 296 -43.93 -26.77 20.84
CA ARG A 296 -43.64 -26.69 19.40
C ARG A 296 -42.14 -26.45 19.15
N VAL A 297 -41.56 -27.13 18.16
CA VAL A 297 -40.13 -26.98 17.79
C VAL A 297 -39.78 -25.52 17.51
N ALA A 298 -40.67 -24.76 16.87
CA ALA A 298 -40.48 -23.33 16.64
C ALA A 298 -40.28 -22.54 17.95
N VAL A 299 -41.03 -22.85 19.02
CA VAL A 299 -40.89 -22.19 20.33
C VAL A 299 -39.52 -22.53 20.95
N LYS A 300 -39.11 -23.80 20.89
CA LYS A 300 -37.79 -24.24 21.37
C LYS A 300 -36.66 -23.52 20.63
N PHE A 301 -36.76 -23.45 19.31
CA PHE A 301 -35.78 -22.78 18.45
C PHE A 301 -35.70 -21.28 18.75
N GLN A 302 -36.85 -20.58 18.82
CA GLN A 302 -36.91 -19.15 19.13
C GLN A 302 -36.42 -18.82 20.55
N ALA A 303 -36.66 -19.71 21.51
CA ALA A 303 -36.13 -19.59 22.87
C ALA A 303 -34.60 -19.81 22.89
N ALA A 304 -34.09 -20.82 22.19
CA ALA A 304 -32.66 -21.08 22.06
C ALA A 304 -31.91 -19.93 21.36
N MET A 305 -32.42 -19.44 20.22
CA MET A 305 -31.84 -18.30 19.51
C MET A 305 -31.80 -17.03 20.36
N HIS A 306 -32.87 -16.77 21.13
CA HIS A 306 -32.93 -15.62 22.03
C HIS A 306 -31.92 -15.72 23.19
N LEU A 307 -31.85 -16.88 23.86
CA LEU A 307 -30.87 -17.11 24.94
C LEU A 307 -29.42 -17.02 24.46
N LEU A 308 -29.15 -17.45 23.22
CA LEU A 308 -27.81 -17.48 22.62
C LEU A 308 -27.47 -16.23 21.80
N ALA A 309 -28.32 -15.21 21.75
CA ALA A 309 -28.14 -14.05 20.87
C ALA A 309 -26.81 -13.30 21.10
N TYR A 310 -26.35 -13.18 22.34
CA TYR A 310 -25.04 -12.59 22.65
C TYR A 310 -23.85 -13.43 22.13
N GLY A 311 -24.06 -14.69 21.73
CA GLY A 311 -23.05 -15.57 21.16
C GLY A 311 -22.58 -15.17 19.75
N VAL A 312 -23.33 -14.31 19.04
CA VAL A 312 -22.98 -13.85 17.69
C VAL A 312 -21.61 -13.18 17.65
N GLY A 313 -21.33 -12.24 18.56
CA GLY A 313 -20.05 -11.53 18.63
C GLY A 313 -18.85 -12.47 18.81
N PRO A 314 -18.85 -13.36 19.82
CA PRO A 314 -17.81 -14.38 20.00
C PRO A 314 -17.64 -15.31 18.79
N VAL A 315 -18.73 -15.80 18.20
CA VAL A 315 -18.68 -16.67 17.00
C VAL A 315 -18.03 -15.94 15.83
N MET A 316 -18.39 -14.67 15.60
CA MET A 316 -17.79 -13.84 14.57
C MET A 316 -16.28 -13.59 14.83
N LEU A 317 -15.90 -13.37 16.09
CA LEU A 317 -14.50 -13.15 16.46
C LEU A 317 -13.64 -14.41 16.26
N VAL A 318 -14.17 -15.60 16.57
CA VAL A 318 -13.50 -16.88 16.30
C VAL A 318 -13.27 -17.05 14.80
N GLN A 319 -14.25 -16.70 13.97
CA GLN A 319 -14.13 -16.74 12.52
C GLN A 319 -13.04 -15.79 12.00
N LEU A 320 -12.95 -14.56 12.53
CA LEU A 320 -11.87 -13.63 12.22
C LEU A 320 -10.49 -14.22 12.53
N ALA A 321 -10.34 -14.88 13.68
CA ALA A 321 -9.07 -15.48 14.12
C ALA A 321 -8.61 -16.64 13.22
N CYS A 322 -9.51 -17.31 12.48
CA CYS A 322 -9.16 -18.36 11.54
C CYS A 322 -8.59 -17.83 10.21
N TYR A 323 -8.92 -16.61 9.79
CA TYR A 323 -8.57 -16.11 8.46
C TYR A 323 -7.07 -16.01 8.15
N PRO A 324 -6.19 -15.55 9.06
CA PRO A 324 -4.75 -15.55 8.80
C PRO A 324 -4.22 -16.94 8.46
N VAL A 325 -4.65 -17.97 9.20
CA VAL A 325 -4.26 -19.37 8.96
C VAL A 325 -4.75 -19.85 7.60
N LEU A 326 -6.00 -19.51 7.23
CA LEU A 326 -6.57 -19.90 5.95
C LEU A 326 -5.86 -19.23 4.77
N LEU A 327 -5.55 -17.93 4.87
CA LEU A 327 -4.79 -17.21 3.85
C LEU A 327 -3.38 -17.76 3.69
N LEU A 328 -2.68 -18.05 4.79
CA LEU A 328 -1.32 -18.64 4.71
C LEU A 328 -1.31 -20.05 4.11
N THR A 329 -2.38 -20.83 4.31
CA THR A 329 -2.42 -22.23 3.86
C THR A 329 -2.93 -22.37 2.42
N PHE A 330 -4.05 -21.71 2.08
CA PHE A 330 -4.72 -21.81 0.78
C PHE A 330 -4.33 -20.67 -0.18
N GLY A 331 -3.34 -19.87 0.19
CA GLY A 331 -2.78 -18.82 -0.67
C GLY A 331 -1.67 -19.24 -1.61
N ARG A 332 -1.23 -20.49 -1.52
CA ARG A 332 -0.15 -21.03 -2.35
C ARG A 332 -0.70 -21.44 -3.73
N PRO A 333 0.05 -21.22 -4.83
CA PRO A 333 -0.33 -21.71 -6.15
C PRO A 333 -0.58 -23.23 -6.10
N GLY A 334 -1.80 -23.68 -6.44
CA GLY A 334 -2.19 -25.09 -6.51
C GLY A 334 -3.22 -25.57 -5.47
N LEU A 335 -3.45 -24.86 -4.36
CA LEU A 335 -4.51 -25.16 -3.39
C LEU A 335 -5.57 -24.05 -3.40
N ARG A 336 -6.67 -24.25 -4.13
CA ARG A 336 -7.82 -23.33 -4.08
C ARG A 336 -8.78 -23.74 -2.98
N LEU A 337 -9.40 -22.78 -2.30
CA LEU A 337 -10.59 -23.08 -1.50
C LEU A 337 -11.62 -23.77 -2.42
N PRO A 338 -12.29 -24.84 -1.95
CA PRO A 338 -13.26 -25.56 -2.78
C PRO A 338 -14.31 -24.61 -3.38
N TRP A 339 -14.62 -24.81 -4.66
CA TRP A 339 -15.51 -23.98 -5.48
C TRP A 339 -16.88 -23.68 -4.84
N PHE A 340 -17.40 -24.58 -4.00
CA PHE A 340 -18.68 -24.40 -3.30
C PHE A 340 -18.69 -23.23 -2.28
N LEU A 341 -17.53 -22.75 -1.82
CA LEU A 341 -17.45 -21.60 -0.92
C LEU A 341 -17.60 -20.26 -1.65
N ALA A 342 -17.19 -20.17 -2.91
CA ALA A 342 -17.32 -18.95 -3.72
C ALA A 342 -18.79 -18.62 -4.00
N ASP A 343 -19.61 -19.61 -4.35
CA ASP A 343 -21.05 -19.40 -4.63
C ASP A 343 -21.89 -19.27 -3.34
N SER A 344 -21.50 -19.95 -2.25
CA SER A 344 -22.16 -19.80 -0.94
C SER A 344 -21.98 -18.39 -0.32
N SER A 345 -20.99 -17.63 -0.79
CA SER A 345 -20.68 -16.28 -0.29
C SER A 345 -21.82 -15.28 -0.58
N ALA A 346 -22.53 -15.41 -1.70
CA ALA A 346 -23.65 -14.53 -2.04
C ALA A 346 -24.81 -14.68 -1.05
N ILE A 347 -25.13 -15.91 -0.68
CA ILE A 347 -26.19 -16.24 0.30
C ILE A 347 -25.77 -15.78 1.71
N ALA A 348 -24.50 -15.97 2.09
CA ALA A 348 -23.96 -15.50 3.37
C ALA A 348 -23.93 -13.96 3.46
N ILE A 349 -23.64 -13.26 2.36
CA ILE A 349 -23.71 -11.79 2.28
C ILE A 349 -25.15 -11.32 2.45
N LEU A 350 -26.11 -11.92 1.74
CA LEU A 350 -27.53 -11.57 1.84
C LEU A 350 -28.08 -11.74 3.26
N VAL A 351 -27.65 -12.80 3.96
CA VAL A 351 -28.05 -13.06 5.35
C VAL A 351 -27.27 -12.20 6.36
N GLY A 352 -26.02 -11.83 6.06
CA GLY A 352 -25.23 -10.89 6.87
C GLY A 352 -25.84 -9.49 6.96
N VAL A 353 -26.66 -9.10 5.97
CA VAL A 353 -27.40 -7.85 5.91
C VAL A 353 -28.71 -7.88 6.73
N ALA A 354 -29.11 -9.05 7.26
CA ALA A 354 -30.36 -9.22 8.00
C ALA A 354 -30.58 -8.24 9.17
N PRO A 355 -29.58 -7.96 10.04
CA PRO A 355 -29.78 -6.97 11.11
C PRO A 355 -30.10 -5.58 10.58
N TRP A 356 -29.49 -5.17 9.45
CA TRP A 356 -29.73 -3.86 8.84
C TRP A 356 -31.15 -3.70 8.34
N ILE A 357 -31.69 -4.73 7.68
CA ILE A 357 -33.10 -4.78 7.26
C ILE A 357 -34.00 -4.70 8.49
N GLY A 358 -33.64 -5.43 9.56
CA GLY A 358 -34.31 -5.37 10.86
C GLY A 358 -34.37 -3.96 11.46
N PHE A 359 -33.25 -3.24 11.50
CA PHE A 359 -33.20 -1.86 12.00
C PHE A 359 -34.07 -0.91 11.17
N MET A 360 -34.04 -1.02 9.84
CA MET A 360 -34.90 -0.21 8.96
C MET A 360 -36.40 -0.52 9.16
N ALA A 361 -36.74 -1.80 9.32
CA ALA A 361 -38.09 -2.23 9.64
C ALA A 361 -38.56 -1.67 10.99
N ALA A 362 -37.72 -1.74 12.04
CA ALA A 362 -38.01 -1.16 13.34
C ALA A 362 -38.30 0.35 13.26
N GLN A 363 -37.49 1.11 12.52
CA GLN A 363 -37.73 2.54 12.33
C GLN A 363 -39.03 2.82 11.55
N THR A 364 -39.35 1.98 10.56
CA THR A 364 -40.62 2.07 9.82
C THR A 364 -41.82 1.82 10.72
N ARG A 365 -41.75 0.80 11.58
CA ARG A 365 -42.77 0.51 12.59
C ARG A 365 -42.92 1.60 13.64
N ARG A 366 -41.83 2.32 13.94
CA ARG A 366 -41.86 3.52 14.80
C ARG A 366 -42.57 4.72 14.15
N GLY A 367 -42.97 4.63 12.87
CA GLY A 367 -43.61 5.71 12.12
C GLY A 367 -42.63 6.65 11.42
N ARG A 368 -41.34 6.28 11.33
CA ARG A 368 -40.31 7.03 10.60
C ARG A 368 -40.13 6.45 9.19
N PRO A 369 -39.63 7.22 8.22
CA PRO A 369 -39.34 6.65 6.91
C PRO A 369 -38.20 5.64 6.98
N TRP A 370 -38.21 4.62 6.12
CA TRP A 370 -37.24 3.51 6.14
C TRP A 370 -35.78 3.97 6.10
N TRP A 371 -35.48 5.06 5.38
CA TRP A 371 -34.12 5.60 5.27
C TRP A 371 -33.57 6.18 6.59
N SER A 372 -34.44 6.45 7.57
CA SER A 372 -34.00 6.85 8.91
C SER A 372 -33.17 5.78 9.62
N GLY A 373 -33.28 4.52 9.19
CA GLY A 373 -32.48 3.38 9.64
C GLY A 373 -31.17 3.16 8.85
N VAL A 374 -30.88 3.93 7.80
CA VAL A 374 -29.61 3.82 7.04
C VAL A 374 -28.36 3.92 7.94
N PRO A 375 -28.29 4.83 8.95
CA PRO A 375 -27.16 4.88 9.87
C PRO A 375 -26.91 3.58 10.64
N ALA A 376 -27.89 2.68 10.74
CA ALA A 376 -27.77 1.42 11.48
C ALA A 376 -26.77 0.44 10.85
N LEU A 377 -26.25 0.69 9.64
CA LEU A 377 -25.06 0.01 9.13
C LEU A 377 -23.87 0.13 10.12
N LEU A 378 -23.77 1.27 10.82
CA LEU A 378 -22.77 1.49 11.85
C LEU A 378 -23.03 0.67 13.13
N CYS A 379 -24.25 0.20 13.38
CA CYS A 379 -24.52 -0.68 14.53
C CYS A 379 -23.77 -2.00 14.40
N GLN A 380 -23.58 -2.54 13.18
CA GLN A 380 -22.82 -3.76 12.96
C GLN A 380 -21.32 -3.53 13.19
N VAL A 381 -20.80 -2.36 12.81
CA VAL A 381 -19.42 -1.93 13.10
C VAL A 381 -19.19 -1.80 14.60
N VAL A 382 -20.10 -1.13 15.33
CA VAL A 382 -20.04 -1.03 16.80
C VAL A 382 -20.14 -2.42 17.43
N GLY A 383 -21.06 -3.27 16.95
CA GLY A 383 -21.22 -4.65 17.41
C GLY A 383 -19.96 -5.50 17.20
N ALA A 384 -19.31 -5.38 16.04
CA ALA A 384 -18.03 -6.03 15.76
C ALA A 384 -16.92 -5.53 16.70
N GLY A 385 -16.85 -4.22 16.97
CA GLY A 385 -15.92 -3.65 17.95
C GLY A 385 -16.17 -4.13 19.38
N MET A 386 -17.43 -4.35 19.75
CA MET A 386 -17.85 -4.87 21.06
C MET A 386 -17.67 -6.39 21.22
N SER A 387 -17.32 -7.11 20.14
CA SER A 387 -17.17 -8.58 20.16
C SER A 387 -16.16 -9.07 21.19
N LEU A 388 -15.04 -8.36 21.38
CA LEU A 388 -14.03 -8.68 22.39
C LEU A 388 -14.60 -8.52 23.81
N ASN A 389 -15.37 -7.47 24.07
CA ASN A 389 -16.04 -7.26 25.35
C ASN A 389 -17.04 -8.39 25.64
N THR A 390 -17.79 -8.83 24.63
CA THR A 390 -18.73 -9.94 24.73
C THR A 390 -18.02 -11.28 24.91
N MET A 391 -16.87 -11.50 24.27
CA MET A 391 -16.04 -12.69 24.47
C MET A 391 -15.52 -12.77 25.92
N LEU A 392 -15.07 -11.65 26.48
CA LEU A 392 -14.68 -11.57 27.89
C LEU A 392 -15.86 -11.82 28.84
N ALA A 393 -17.06 -11.34 28.48
CA ALA A 393 -18.28 -11.62 29.22
C ALA A 393 -18.66 -13.11 29.20
N LEU A 394 -18.49 -13.79 28.06
CA LEU A 394 -18.67 -15.25 27.92
C LEU A 394 -17.68 -16.03 28.81
N VAL A 395 -16.42 -15.60 28.88
CA VAL A 395 -15.46 -16.25 29.78
C VAL A 395 -15.87 -16.05 31.25
N ARG A 396 -16.33 -14.85 31.62
CA ARG A 396 -16.79 -14.57 33.00
C ARG A 396 -18.05 -15.33 33.39
N SER A 397 -18.97 -15.57 32.45
CA SER A 397 -20.25 -16.24 32.71
C SER A 397 -20.10 -17.72 33.08
N THR A 398 -18.92 -18.31 32.87
CA THR A 398 -18.58 -19.66 33.35
C THR A 398 -18.61 -19.77 34.88
N ARG A 399 -18.47 -18.64 35.59
CA ARG A 399 -18.66 -18.54 37.04
C ARG A 399 -20.10 -18.14 37.36
N ALA A 400 -20.68 -18.74 38.39
CA ALA A 400 -22.00 -18.35 38.86
C ALA A 400 -21.96 -16.99 39.58
N GLY A 401 -22.97 -16.14 39.36
CA GLY A 401 -23.07 -14.81 39.96
C GLY A 401 -22.06 -13.81 39.37
N GLY A 402 -21.73 -12.78 40.15
CA GLY A 402 -20.79 -11.73 39.75
C GLY A 402 -21.07 -10.41 40.45
N VAL A 403 -20.16 -9.46 40.34
CA VAL A 403 -20.38 -8.11 40.89
C VAL A 403 -21.21 -7.30 39.91
N PHE A 404 -22.37 -6.81 40.36
CA PHE A 404 -23.17 -5.87 39.58
C PHE A 404 -22.49 -4.50 39.59
N VAL A 405 -21.77 -4.19 38.51
CA VAL A 405 -21.21 -2.85 38.30
C VAL A 405 -22.29 -1.98 37.66
N ARG A 406 -22.69 -0.91 38.35
CA ARG A 406 -23.73 0.01 37.88
C ARG A 406 -23.28 0.77 36.63
N THR A 407 -24.25 1.13 35.80
CA THR A 407 -24.03 2.02 34.65
C THR A 407 -24.32 3.45 35.10
N PRO A 408 -23.34 4.38 35.07
CA PRO A 408 -23.57 5.74 35.55
C PRO A 408 -24.59 6.48 34.66
N LYS A 409 -25.44 7.29 35.30
CA LYS A 409 -26.48 8.12 34.67
C LYS A 409 -26.23 9.59 34.97
N HIS A 410 -26.54 10.47 34.03
CA HIS A 410 -26.09 11.86 34.00
C HIS A 410 -27.21 12.89 33.80
N ARG A 411 -28.48 12.44 33.75
CA ARG A 411 -29.68 13.25 33.49
C ARG A 411 -29.63 13.93 32.11
N ILE A 412 -29.15 13.22 31.11
CA ILE A 412 -29.09 13.73 29.73
C ILE A 412 -30.44 13.57 29.05
N VAL A 413 -30.91 14.65 28.43
CA VAL A 413 -32.18 14.76 27.71
C VAL A 413 -32.04 15.59 26.43
N GLU A 414 -31.07 16.50 26.37
CA GLU A 414 -30.89 17.44 25.26
C GLU A 414 -29.44 17.48 24.77
N ALA A 415 -29.28 17.75 23.48
CA ALA A 415 -27.96 17.91 22.87
C ALA A 415 -27.20 19.09 23.50
N GLY A 416 -25.92 18.86 23.81
CA GLY A 416 -25.04 19.88 24.39
C GLY A 416 -24.98 19.92 25.92
N GLN A 417 -25.81 19.14 26.63
CA GLN A 417 -25.65 18.94 28.07
C GLN A 417 -24.30 18.28 28.37
N GLU A 418 -23.58 18.83 29.35
CA GLU A 418 -22.26 18.34 29.73
C GLU A 418 -22.37 17.35 30.89
N TRP A 419 -21.66 16.24 30.76
CA TRP A 419 -21.63 15.16 31.76
C TRP A 419 -20.22 14.88 32.26
N ARG A 420 -19.18 15.35 31.58
CA ARG A 420 -17.77 14.93 31.80
C ARG A 420 -17.15 15.42 33.11
N ASP A 421 -17.73 16.45 33.71
CA ASP A 421 -17.37 17.01 35.01
C ASP A 421 -18.21 16.45 36.17
N GLN A 422 -19.27 15.68 35.88
CA GLN A 422 -20.09 15.03 36.90
C GLN A 422 -19.33 13.91 37.62
N ASP A 423 -19.71 13.61 38.87
CA ASP A 423 -19.13 12.45 39.55
C ASP A 423 -19.63 11.14 38.93
N TYR A 424 -18.93 10.05 39.25
CA TYR A 424 -19.05 8.72 38.62
C TYR A 424 -18.54 8.61 37.18
N VAL A 425 -18.13 9.71 36.53
CA VAL A 425 -17.43 9.64 35.24
C VAL A 425 -16.09 8.95 35.40
N ARG A 426 -15.96 7.80 34.73
CA ARG A 426 -14.73 7.01 34.61
C ARG A 426 -14.42 6.84 33.12
N VAL A 427 -13.21 7.24 32.74
CA VAL A 427 -12.68 7.15 31.38
C VAL A 427 -11.30 6.51 31.39
N GLY A 428 -10.88 5.98 30.24
CA GLY A 428 -9.54 5.38 30.07
C GLY A 428 -9.49 3.90 30.44
N ASP A 429 -10.53 3.14 30.11
CA ASP A 429 -10.48 1.68 30.23
C ASP A 429 -9.26 1.11 29.45
N PRO A 430 -8.32 0.40 30.11
CA PRO A 430 -7.12 -0.14 29.46
C PRO A 430 -7.44 -1.12 28.32
N ARG A 431 -8.67 -1.66 28.26
CA ARG A 431 -9.13 -2.48 27.13
C ARG A 431 -9.09 -1.73 25.80
N ALA A 432 -9.18 -0.40 25.80
CA ALA A 432 -9.06 0.39 24.58
C ALA A 432 -7.71 0.19 23.86
N LEU A 433 -6.64 -0.10 24.60
CA LEU A 433 -5.33 -0.44 24.01
C LEU A 433 -5.37 -1.81 23.33
N VAL A 434 -6.02 -2.79 23.97
CA VAL A 434 -6.20 -4.14 23.41
C VAL A 434 -7.08 -4.08 22.15
N GLU A 435 -8.16 -3.30 22.19
CA GLU A 435 -9.01 -3.02 21.03
C GLU A 435 -8.19 -2.33 19.91
N GLY A 436 -7.32 -1.38 20.24
CA GLY A 436 -6.41 -0.75 19.28
C GLY A 436 -5.44 -1.75 18.61
N VAL A 437 -4.84 -2.67 19.39
CA VAL A 437 -4.00 -3.74 18.85
C VAL A 437 -4.80 -4.71 17.97
N ALA A 438 -6.01 -5.08 18.42
CA ALA A 438 -6.91 -5.93 17.65
C ALA A 438 -7.34 -5.25 16.33
N ALA A 439 -7.50 -3.93 16.32
CA ALA A 439 -7.78 -3.15 15.12
C ALA A 439 -6.62 -3.25 14.11
N VAL A 440 -5.38 -3.06 14.57
CA VAL A 440 -4.19 -3.20 13.72
C VAL A 440 -4.07 -4.62 13.17
N ALA A 441 -4.25 -5.64 14.02
CA ALA A 441 -4.22 -7.04 13.61
C ALA A 441 -5.30 -7.35 12.54
N ALA A 442 -6.54 -6.90 12.76
CA ALA A 442 -7.62 -7.08 11.80
C ALA A 442 -7.36 -6.32 10.49
N PHE A 443 -6.81 -5.10 10.52
CA PHE A 443 -6.46 -4.32 9.32
C PHE A 443 -5.26 -4.87 8.55
N SER A 444 -4.44 -5.74 9.15
CA SER A 444 -3.36 -6.41 8.43
C SER A 444 -3.86 -7.51 7.47
N ILE A 445 -5.08 -8.01 7.68
CA ILE A 445 -5.67 -9.10 6.89
C ILE A 445 -6.17 -8.64 5.49
N PRO A 446 -6.93 -7.53 5.33
CA PRO A 446 -7.47 -7.12 4.03
C PRO A 446 -6.45 -6.96 2.90
N PRO A 447 -5.27 -6.33 3.08
CA PRO A 447 -4.30 -6.21 1.98
C PRO A 447 -3.84 -7.57 1.45
N ILE A 448 -3.58 -8.51 2.36
CA ILE A 448 -3.19 -9.90 2.03
C ILE A 448 -4.35 -10.60 1.32
N ALA A 449 -5.56 -10.51 1.87
CA ALA A 449 -6.75 -11.10 1.28
C ALA A 449 -7.04 -10.56 -0.14
N LEU A 450 -6.92 -9.25 -0.35
CA LEU A 450 -7.13 -8.60 -1.66
C LEU A 450 -6.07 -9.02 -2.68
N ALA A 451 -4.80 -9.09 -2.28
CA ALA A 451 -3.72 -9.58 -3.14
C ALA A 451 -3.95 -11.05 -3.60
N MET A 452 -4.77 -11.78 -2.84
CA MET A 452 -5.13 -13.18 -3.11
C MET A 452 -6.56 -13.34 -3.65
N HIS A 453 -7.22 -12.25 -4.06
CA HIS A 453 -8.59 -12.21 -4.57
C HIS A 453 -9.68 -12.74 -3.61
N GLN A 454 -9.43 -12.68 -2.29
CA GLN A 454 -10.35 -13.10 -1.23
C GLN A 454 -11.17 -11.92 -0.67
N PHE A 455 -12.05 -11.34 -1.49
CA PHE A 455 -12.78 -10.11 -1.16
C PHE A 455 -13.67 -10.20 0.09
N LEU A 456 -14.35 -11.32 0.33
CA LEU A 456 -15.24 -11.46 1.50
C LEU A 456 -14.45 -11.43 2.82
N ILE A 457 -13.28 -12.08 2.84
CA ILE A 457 -12.37 -12.04 3.99
C ILE A 457 -11.89 -10.60 4.23
N ALA A 458 -11.56 -9.88 3.16
CA ALA A 458 -11.16 -8.48 3.26
C ALA A 458 -12.27 -7.58 3.82
N ILE A 459 -13.52 -7.74 3.35
CA ILE A 459 -14.68 -6.99 3.85
C ILE A 459 -14.93 -7.30 5.33
N TYR A 460 -14.94 -8.58 5.69
CA TYR A 460 -15.21 -9.03 7.06
C TYR A 460 -14.14 -8.55 8.04
N ALA A 461 -12.86 -8.76 7.70
CA ALA A 461 -11.75 -8.30 8.53
C ALA A 461 -11.68 -6.77 8.59
N GLY A 462 -12.00 -6.07 7.49
CA GLY A 462 -12.11 -4.61 7.45
C GLY A 462 -13.21 -4.07 8.37
N MET A 463 -14.38 -4.71 8.41
CA MET A 463 -15.47 -4.36 9.34
C MET A 463 -15.03 -4.49 10.81
N PHE A 464 -14.31 -5.58 11.15
CA PHE A 464 -13.75 -5.77 12.48
C PHE A 464 -12.66 -4.76 12.82
N GLY A 465 -11.74 -4.50 11.89
CA GLY A 465 -10.71 -3.47 12.05
C GLY A 465 -11.32 -2.10 12.32
N LEU A 466 -12.35 -1.72 11.55
CA LEU A 466 -13.08 -0.48 11.75
C LEU A 466 -13.84 -0.47 13.08
N GLY A 467 -14.47 -1.58 13.46
CA GLY A 467 -15.21 -1.72 14.71
C GLY A 467 -14.31 -1.53 15.94
N PHE A 468 -13.19 -2.26 15.99
CA PHE A 468 -12.22 -2.13 17.08
C PHE A 468 -11.59 -0.74 17.12
N LEU A 469 -11.24 -0.18 15.97
CA LEU A 469 -10.71 1.18 15.89
C LEU A 469 -11.72 2.21 16.38
N LEU A 470 -13.00 2.07 16.02
CA LEU A 470 -14.06 2.98 16.44
C LEU A 470 -14.24 2.95 17.96
N VAL A 471 -14.33 1.78 18.57
CA VAL A 471 -14.51 1.64 20.03
C VAL A 471 -13.27 2.18 20.78
N ALA A 472 -12.07 1.86 20.30
CA ALA A 472 -10.82 2.38 20.88
C ALA A 472 -10.73 3.90 20.73
N ALA A 473 -11.09 4.45 19.56
CA ALA A 473 -11.07 5.88 19.30
C ALA A 473 -12.10 6.64 20.14
N LEU A 474 -13.32 6.13 20.28
CA LEU A 474 -14.33 6.73 21.18
C LEU A 474 -13.82 6.77 22.63
N SER A 475 -13.13 5.71 23.07
CA SER A 475 -12.58 5.63 24.43
C SER A 475 -11.48 6.66 24.64
N LEU A 476 -10.61 6.84 23.62
CA LEU A 476 -9.56 7.85 23.63
C LEU A 476 -10.13 9.27 23.59
N VAL A 477 -11.18 9.51 22.78
CA VAL A 477 -11.86 10.81 22.71
C VAL A 477 -12.49 11.15 24.05
N ASP A 478 -13.22 10.23 24.66
CA ASP A 478 -13.81 10.44 26.00
C ASP A 478 -12.71 10.74 27.04
N LEU A 479 -11.60 10.01 27.01
CA LEU A 479 -10.44 10.27 27.88
C LEU A 479 -9.87 11.68 27.69
N VAL A 480 -9.58 12.06 26.43
CA VAL A 480 -8.99 13.36 26.10
C VAL A 480 -9.95 14.51 26.42
N GLU A 481 -11.24 14.37 26.12
CA GLU A 481 -12.23 15.40 26.43
C GLU A 481 -12.43 15.60 27.93
N VAL A 482 -12.51 14.50 28.71
CA VAL A 482 -12.61 14.58 30.17
C VAL A 482 -11.35 15.20 30.77
N MET A 483 -10.15 14.79 30.32
CA MET A 483 -8.89 15.38 30.80
C MET A 483 -8.78 16.85 30.42
N ALA A 484 -9.13 17.22 29.20
CA ALA A 484 -9.11 18.61 28.73
C ALA A 484 -10.08 19.47 29.55
N LEU A 485 -11.31 18.99 29.80
CA LEU A 485 -12.28 19.72 30.61
C LEU A 485 -11.78 19.90 32.05
N ARG A 486 -11.32 18.81 32.70
CA ARG A 486 -10.91 18.82 34.11
C ARG A 486 -9.61 19.57 34.36
N ARG A 487 -8.67 19.59 33.40
CA ARG A 487 -7.36 20.25 33.55
C ARG A 487 -7.27 21.64 32.93
N LEU A 488 -7.92 21.86 31.78
CA LEU A 488 -7.76 23.08 30.96
C LEU A 488 -9.05 23.92 30.87
N GLY A 489 -10.17 23.40 31.36
CA GLY A 489 -11.46 24.08 31.39
C GLY A 489 -12.24 24.05 30.07
N SER A 490 -13.48 24.54 30.13
CA SER A 490 -14.46 24.47 29.05
C SER A 490 -14.05 25.21 27.76
N ARG A 491 -13.32 26.33 27.89
CA ARG A 491 -12.81 27.10 26.73
C ARG A 491 -11.81 26.30 25.90
N ALA A 492 -10.93 25.53 26.55
CA ALA A 492 -9.96 24.68 25.87
C ALA A 492 -10.65 23.51 25.17
N LEU A 493 -11.59 22.85 25.85
CA LEU A 493 -12.43 21.79 25.26
C LEU A 493 -13.19 22.30 24.03
N ALA A 494 -13.80 23.48 24.10
CA ALA A 494 -14.53 24.07 22.97
C ALA A 494 -13.61 24.30 21.75
N ARG A 495 -12.40 24.86 21.96
CA ARG A 495 -11.42 25.03 20.88
C ARG A 495 -10.99 23.69 20.28
N MET A 496 -10.79 22.69 21.12
CA MET A 496 -10.43 21.34 20.69
C MET A 496 -11.55 20.70 19.86
N ARG A 497 -12.82 20.77 20.31
CA ARG A 497 -13.98 20.26 19.57
C ARG A 497 -14.15 20.93 18.21
N VAL A 498 -13.85 22.23 18.11
CA VAL A 498 -13.86 22.97 16.84
C VAL A 498 -12.74 22.51 15.91
N ALA A 499 -11.55 22.23 16.45
CA ALA A 499 -10.38 21.80 15.68
C ALA A 499 -10.40 20.31 15.30
N ALA A 500 -11.01 19.45 16.12
CA ALA A 500 -10.93 18.00 16.00
C ALA A 500 -11.35 17.46 14.61
N PRO A 501 -12.45 17.92 13.97
CA PRO A 501 -12.80 17.46 12.63
C PRO A 501 -11.76 17.84 11.57
N ALA A 502 -11.08 18.98 11.74
CA ALA A 502 -10.02 19.40 10.82
C ALA A 502 -8.78 18.51 10.98
N VAL A 503 -8.38 18.25 12.23
CA VAL A 503 -7.25 17.36 12.56
C VAL A 503 -7.53 15.94 12.07
N GLY A 504 -8.73 15.41 12.32
CA GLY A 504 -9.14 14.09 11.84
C GLY A 504 -9.11 13.99 10.31
N LEU A 505 -9.62 15.01 9.61
CA LEU A 505 -9.57 15.07 8.14
C LEU A 505 -8.13 15.11 7.62
N MET A 506 -7.25 15.90 8.23
CA MET A 506 -5.83 15.94 7.88
C MET A 506 -5.13 14.61 8.18
N GLY A 507 -5.48 13.94 9.28
CA GLY A 507 -4.96 12.61 9.61
C GLY A 507 -5.33 11.55 8.58
N VAL A 508 -6.60 11.51 8.16
CA VAL A 508 -7.04 10.62 7.07
C VAL A 508 -6.34 10.95 5.77
N ALA A 509 -6.21 12.23 5.42
CA ALA A 509 -5.49 12.66 4.23
C ALA A 509 -4.01 12.23 4.27
N ALA A 510 -3.33 12.40 5.40
CA ALA A 510 -1.95 11.98 5.59
C ALA A 510 -1.79 10.47 5.38
N ILE A 511 -2.70 9.66 5.95
CA ILE A 511 -2.69 8.21 5.75
C ILE A 511 -2.85 7.86 4.27
N LEU A 512 -3.82 8.45 3.57
CA LEU A 512 -4.04 8.17 2.15
C LEU A 512 -2.82 8.55 1.29
N LEU A 513 -2.22 9.71 1.53
CA LEU A 513 -1.03 10.17 0.79
C LEU A 513 0.19 9.30 1.10
N LEU A 514 0.38 8.86 2.35
CA LEU A 514 1.44 7.93 2.72
C LEU A 514 1.23 6.53 2.14
N LEU A 515 0.00 6.05 2.06
CA LEU A 515 -0.34 4.80 1.39
C LEU A 515 -0.03 4.88 -0.11
N ALA A 516 -0.37 5.99 -0.77
CA ALA A 516 0.02 6.24 -2.15
C ALA A 516 1.54 6.25 -2.32
N ALA A 517 2.28 6.82 -1.35
CA ALA A 517 3.75 6.81 -1.34
C ALA A 517 4.37 5.41 -1.17
N GLN A 518 3.62 4.39 -0.76
CA GLN A 518 4.10 2.99 -0.72
C GLN A 518 4.00 2.28 -2.07
N LEU A 519 3.24 2.80 -3.04
CA LEU A 519 3.14 2.21 -4.39
C LEU A 519 4.47 2.37 -5.13
N PRO A 520 4.86 1.48 -6.05
CA PRO A 520 6.11 1.63 -6.82
C PRO A 520 6.21 3.00 -7.52
N GLU A 521 7.42 3.56 -7.63
CA GLU A 521 7.62 4.86 -8.31
C GLU A 521 7.37 4.70 -9.82
N PRO A 522 6.31 5.34 -10.37
CA PRO A 522 5.91 5.15 -11.76
C PRO A 522 6.73 5.98 -12.76
N PHE A 523 7.37 7.06 -12.33
CA PHE A 523 7.95 8.06 -13.24
C PHE A 523 9.48 7.98 -13.24
N GLU A 524 10.08 7.91 -14.43
CA GLU A 524 11.55 8.02 -14.59
C GLU A 524 12.10 9.32 -13.97
N ASP A 525 11.33 10.42 -14.04
CA ASP A 525 11.65 11.70 -13.39
C ASP A 525 11.92 11.57 -11.90
N GLY A 526 11.20 10.70 -11.18
CA GLY A 526 11.40 10.50 -9.75
C GLY A 526 12.81 9.97 -9.45
N TYR A 527 13.30 9.07 -10.29
CA TYR A 527 14.68 8.58 -10.23
C TYR A 527 15.68 9.65 -10.71
N GLY A 528 15.32 10.49 -11.69
CA GLY A 528 16.16 11.60 -12.14
C GLY A 528 16.40 12.63 -11.04
N HIS A 529 15.33 13.03 -10.36
CA HIS A 529 15.39 13.92 -9.20
C HIS A 529 16.20 13.32 -8.05
N TRP A 530 16.05 12.01 -7.81
CA TRP A 530 16.90 11.29 -6.86
C TRP A 530 18.37 11.40 -7.25
N LEU A 531 18.75 11.16 -8.51
CA LEU A 531 20.14 11.13 -8.93
C LEU A 531 20.82 12.49 -8.76
N ILE A 532 20.14 13.57 -9.15
CA ILE A 532 20.64 14.94 -8.97
C ILE A 532 20.79 15.27 -7.48
N ALA A 533 19.80 14.92 -6.66
CA ALA A 533 19.84 15.16 -5.22
C ALA A 533 20.92 14.30 -4.51
N ALA A 534 21.10 13.05 -4.92
CA ALA A 534 22.11 12.14 -4.40
C ALA A 534 23.51 12.59 -4.80
N ASN A 535 23.67 13.11 -6.02
CA ASN A 535 24.92 13.73 -6.45
C ASN A 535 25.24 14.97 -5.59
N LEU A 536 24.30 15.89 -5.41
CA LEU A 536 24.49 17.06 -4.53
C LEU A 536 24.82 16.64 -3.09
N ALA A 537 24.13 15.64 -2.54
CA ALA A 537 24.37 15.14 -1.18
C ALA A 537 25.74 14.47 -1.02
N SER A 538 26.30 13.89 -2.08
CA SER A 538 27.58 13.16 -2.04
C SER A 538 28.79 14.01 -2.42
N THR A 539 28.64 14.94 -3.36
CA THR A 539 29.75 15.75 -3.91
C THR A 539 29.71 17.21 -3.47
N GLY A 540 28.57 17.69 -2.97
CA GLY A 540 28.33 19.11 -2.73
C GLY A 540 28.08 19.94 -4.00
N GLN A 541 28.05 19.29 -5.18
CA GLN A 541 27.82 19.95 -6.47
C GLN A 541 26.44 19.60 -7.02
N LEU A 542 25.67 20.64 -7.39
CA LEU A 542 24.40 20.45 -8.07
C LEU A 542 24.67 20.21 -9.56
N HIS A 543 24.77 18.95 -9.94
CA HIS A 543 25.05 18.54 -11.32
C HIS A 543 24.17 17.35 -11.71
N ASP A 544 23.68 17.34 -12.95
CA ASP A 544 22.94 16.23 -13.56
C ASP A 544 23.93 15.30 -14.29
N PRO A 545 24.25 14.11 -13.71
CA PRO A 545 25.27 13.23 -14.28
C PRO A 545 24.91 12.63 -15.63
N LEU A 546 23.62 12.63 -16.02
CA LEU A 546 23.16 11.97 -17.25
C LEU A 546 23.21 12.93 -18.43
N PHE A 547 22.59 14.09 -18.27
CA PHE A 547 22.42 15.02 -19.37
C PHE A 547 23.47 16.15 -19.36
N GLY A 548 24.30 16.24 -18.32
CA GLY A 548 25.33 17.28 -18.18
C GLY A 548 24.75 18.69 -18.09
N MET A 549 23.46 18.79 -17.74
CA MET A 549 22.70 20.03 -17.83
C MET A 549 22.54 20.64 -16.46
N GLU A 550 23.46 21.53 -16.12
CA GLU A 550 23.36 22.42 -14.95
C GLU A 550 22.14 23.34 -15.02
N ASP A 551 21.52 23.47 -16.21
CA ASP A 551 20.53 24.49 -16.54
C ASP A 551 19.07 24.03 -16.65
N THR A 552 18.70 22.74 -16.60
CA THR A 552 17.28 22.36 -16.83
C THR A 552 16.40 22.29 -15.60
N TRP A 553 16.97 21.97 -14.45
CA TRP A 553 16.21 21.78 -13.23
C TRP A 553 16.58 22.83 -12.20
N LEU A 554 15.57 23.52 -11.69
CA LEU A 554 15.80 24.52 -10.67
C LEU A 554 16.18 23.86 -9.33
N PRO A 555 17.06 24.49 -8.53
CA PRO A 555 17.70 23.86 -7.39
C PRO A 555 16.76 23.57 -6.21
N GLY A 556 15.62 24.25 -6.11
CA GLY A 556 14.81 24.31 -4.89
C GLY A 556 14.39 22.94 -4.33
N TYR A 557 13.90 22.04 -5.19
CA TYR A 557 13.55 20.68 -4.75
C TYR A 557 14.80 19.83 -4.46
N HIS A 558 15.83 19.93 -5.31
CA HIS A 558 17.03 19.11 -5.19
C HIS A 558 17.82 19.39 -3.92
N VAL A 559 17.87 20.64 -3.46
CA VAL A 559 18.48 21.01 -2.17
C VAL A 559 17.73 20.36 -1.00
N LEU A 560 16.40 20.40 -1.02
CA LEU A 560 15.57 19.78 0.02
C LEU A 560 15.69 18.26 0.00
N ALA A 561 15.65 17.66 -1.18
CA ALA A 561 15.82 16.22 -1.37
C ALA A 561 17.22 15.76 -0.95
N ALA A 562 18.27 16.50 -1.30
CA ALA A 562 19.65 16.21 -0.92
C ALA A 562 19.81 16.21 0.60
N ALA A 563 19.20 17.15 1.32
CA ALA A 563 19.21 17.16 2.78
C ALA A 563 18.57 15.90 3.39
N VAL A 564 17.45 15.41 2.82
CA VAL A 564 16.82 14.16 3.25
C VAL A 564 17.74 12.97 2.97
N LEU A 565 18.31 12.88 1.77
CA LEU A 565 19.22 11.79 1.40
C LEU A 565 20.52 11.80 2.22
N GLN A 566 21.04 12.98 2.57
CA GLN A 566 22.24 13.12 3.40
C GLN A 566 22.00 12.64 4.83
N LEU A 567 20.80 12.85 5.38
CA LEU A 567 20.46 12.44 6.75
C LEU A 567 20.12 10.95 6.87
N PHE A 568 19.46 10.36 5.87
CA PHE A 568 18.88 9.02 5.98
C PHE A 568 19.48 7.98 5.01
N GLY A 569 20.39 8.40 4.12
CA GLY A 569 21.07 7.55 3.15
C GLY A 569 20.67 7.85 1.71
N LEU A 570 21.63 7.68 0.79
CA LEU A 570 21.47 8.08 -0.61
C LEU A 570 20.40 7.27 -1.36
N TRP A 571 20.19 5.98 -1.06
CA TRP A 571 19.20 5.12 -1.75
C TRP A 571 17.81 5.11 -1.09
N GLN A 572 17.38 6.23 -0.52
CA GLN A 572 16.09 6.34 0.19
C GLN A 572 15.01 7.02 -0.66
N LEU A 573 14.67 6.44 -1.83
CA LEU A 573 13.59 6.97 -2.68
C LEU A 573 12.24 7.02 -1.94
N GLY A 574 11.97 6.06 -1.05
CA GLY A 574 10.77 6.03 -0.22
C GLY A 574 10.61 7.26 0.69
N LEU A 575 11.72 7.83 1.20
CA LEU A 575 11.67 9.04 2.03
C LEU A 575 11.41 10.29 1.20
N LEU A 576 11.90 10.35 -0.04
CA LEU A 576 11.55 11.44 -0.96
C LEU A 576 10.05 11.42 -1.30
N LYS A 577 9.46 10.24 -1.45
CA LYS A 577 8.01 10.08 -1.66
C LYS A 577 7.21 10.45 -0.41
N ALA A 578 7.71 10.10 0.79
CA ALA A 578 7.11 10.54 2.04
C ALA A 578 7.18 12.08 2.20
N LEU A 579 8.28 12.71 1.78
CA LEU A 579 8.40 14.17 1.71
C LEU A 579 7.33 14.77 0.78
N SER A 580 7.15 14.21 -0.43
CA SER A 580 6.08 14.62 -1.34
C SER A 580 4.69 14.49 -0.72
N ALA A 581 4.43 13.41 0.02
CA ALA A 581 3.15 13.21 0.72
C ALA A 581 2.92 14.28 1.81
N LEU A 582 3.97 14.65 2.56
CA LEU A 582 3.90 15.74 3.55
C LEU A 582 3.65 17.10 2.88
N LEU A 583 4.24 17.36 1.72
CA LEU A 583 3.99 18.59 0.94
C LEU A 583 2.58 18.62 0.35
N GLY A 584 2.05 17.47 -0.08
CA GLY A 584 0.64 17.28 -0.44
C GLY A 584 -0.29 17.60 0.75
N LEU A 585 0.04 17.12 1.95
CA LEU A 585 -0.70 17.43 3.17
C LEU A 585 -0.65 18.93 3.50
N ALA A 586 0.50 19.58 3.35
CA ALA A 586 0.64 21.03 3.52
C ALA A 586 -0.23 21.80 2.51
N THR A 587 -0.34 21.31 1.28
CA THR A 587 -1.25 21.86 0.26
C THR A 587 -2.72 21.71 0.69
N ALA A 588 -3.12 20.54 1.18
CA ALA A 588 -4.47 20.29 1.69
C ALA A 588 -4.81 21.20 2.89
N ALA A 589 -3.85 21.43 3.80
CA ALA A 589 -3.99 22.37 4.90
C ALA A 589 -4.16 23.82 4.40
N CYS A 590 -3.41 24.23 3.38
CA CYS A 590 -3.59 25.55 2.75
C CYS A 590 -4.99 25.70 2.15
N VAL A 591 -5.49 24.67 1.45
CA VAL A 591 -6.85 24.64 0.88
C VAL A 591 -7.92 24.73 1.96
N TYR A 592 -7.75 24.00 3.06
CA TYR A 592 -8.66 24.09 4.21
C TYR A 592 -8.73 25.52 4.77
N LEU A 593 -7.59 26.20 4.88
CA LEU A 593 -7.49 27.56 5.42
C LEU A 593 -7.89 28.65 4.41
N LEU A 594 -7.84 28.38 3.10
CA LEU A 594 -8.27 29.29 2.04
C LEU A 594 -9.80 29.26 1.85
N ALA A 595 -10.46 28.16 2.21
CA ALA A 595 -11.90 28.04 2.07
C ALA A 595 -12.65 29.04 2.97
N PRO A 596 -13.74 29.65 2.48
CA PRO A 596 -14.44 30.72 3.20
C PRO A 596 -15.24 30.24 4.41
N ASN A 597 -15.54 28.94 4.50
CA ASN A 597 -16.22 28.34 5.64
C ASN A 597 -15.78 26.88 5.84
N VAL A 598 -15.99 26.35 7.06
CA VAL A 598 -15.56 25.00 7.46
C VAL A 598 -16.18 23.90 6.58
N ARG A 599 -17.40 24.10 6.08
CA ARG A 599 -18.07 23.09 5.25
C ARG A 599 -17.41 23.00 3.86
N GLN A 600 -17.16 24.12 3.22
CA GLN A 600 -16.41 24.18 1.96
C GLN A 600 -14.97 23.69 2.15
N ALA A 601 -14.34 24.02 3.28
CA ALA A 601 -13.00 23.54 3.62
C ALA A 601 -12.93 22.01 3.63
N ARG A 602 -13.89 21.34 4.29
CA ARG A 602 -13.97 19.88 4.34
C ARG A 602 -14.17 19.28 2.94
N PHE A 603 -15.12 19.80 2.15
CA PHE A 603 -15.36 19.28 0.80
C PHE A 603 -14.18 19.50 -0.14
N ALA A 604 -13.54 20.68 -0.10
CA ALA A 604 -12.40 20.99 -0.94
C ALA A 604 -11.24 20.03 -0.66
N VAL A 605 -10.91 19.78 0.61
CA VAL A 605 -9.86 18.82 0.99
C VAL A 605 -10.22 17.41 0.55
N VAL A 606 -11.45 16.95 0.81
CA VAL A 606 -11.87 15.59 0.44
C VAL A 606 -11.77 15.38 -1.08
N LEU A 607 -12.29 16.31 -1.87
CA LEU A 607 -12.25 16.22 -3.33
C LEU A 607 -10.83 16.34 -3.89
N LEU A 608 -9.96 17.13 -3.23
CA LEU A 608 -8.56 17.27 -3.61
C LEU A 608 -7.79 15.98 -3.33
N VAL A 609 -7.84 15.48 -2.10
CA VAL A 609 -7.03 14.32 -1.67
C VAL A 609 -7.48 13.03 -2.36
N LEU A 610 -8.79 12.89 -2.63
CA LEU A 610 -9.31 11.75 -3.38
C LEU A 610 -9.14 11.91 -4.90
N ASN A 611 -8.62 13.02 -5.40
CA ASN A 611 -8.36 13.14 -6.82
C ASN A 611 -7.15 12.27 -7.23
N PRO A 612 -7.27 11.37 -8.22
CA PRO A 612 -6.15 10.51 -8.66
C PRO A 612 -4.85 11.28 -8.94
N VAL A 613 -4.94 12.39 -9.68
CA VAL A 613 -3.74 13.19 -10.04
C VAL A 613 -3.08 13.74 -8.78
N PHE A 614 -3.85 14.29 -7.84
CA PHE A 614 -3.31 14.80 -6.58
C PHE A 614 -2.72 13.69 -5.70
N LEU A 615 -3.49 12.61 -5.49
CA LEU A 615 -3.13 11.51 -4.61
C LEU A 615 -1.82 10.85 -5.04
N PHE A 616 -1.72 10.49 -6.32
CA PHE A 616 -0.60 9.71 -6.82
C PHE A 616 0.64 10.56 -7.12
N THR A 617 0.47 11.80 -7.58
CA THR A 617 1.61 12.73 -7.73
C THR A 617 2.19 13.11 -6.36
N SER A 618 1.35 13.27 -5.33
CA SER A 618 1.82 13.44 -3.94
C SER A 618 2.56 12.20 -3.40
N GLY A 619 2.26 11.02 -3.93
CA GLY A 619 2.93 9.77 -3.59
C GLY A 619 4.21 9.51 -4.37
N SER A 620 4.64 10.41 -5.26
CA SER A 620 5.80 10.22 -6.16
C SER A 620 6.93 11.21 -5.85
N ALA A 621 8.17 10.87 -6.15
CA ALA A 621 9.37 11.67 -5.84
C ALA A 621 9.61 12.81 -6.85
N VAL A 622 8.61 13.66 -7.09
CA VAL A 622 8.63 14.72 -8.12
C VAL A 622 8.53 16.13 -7.53
N VAL A 623 8.80 17.16 -8.33
CA VAL A 623 8.86 18.57 -7.87
C VAL A 623 7.48 19.22 -7.65
N GLU A 624 6.43 18.70 -8.28
CA GLU A 624 5.09 19.30 -8.28
C GLU A 624 4.49 19.53 -6.87
N PRO A 625 4.59 18.57 -5.92
CA PRO A 625 4.14 18.76 -4.55
C PRO A 625 4.77 19.97 -3.85
N LEU A 626 6.09 20.16 -3.96
CA LEU A 626 6.79 21.30 -3.35
C LEU A 626 6.33 22.62 -3.98
N MET A 627 6.33 22.68 -5.31
CA MET A 627 5.89 23.87 -6.03
C MET A 627 4.47 24.28 -5.63
N THR A 628 3.54 23.32 -5.61
CA THR A 628 2.12 23.62 -5.33
C THR A 628 1.87 23.93 -3.87
N ALA A 629 2.61 23.33 -2.93
CA ALA A 629 2.58 23.72 -1.53
C ALA A 629 3.04 25.18 -1.35
N LEU A 630 4.11 25.57 -2.03
CA LEU A 630 4.65 26.94 -1.99
C LEU A 630 3.69 27.95 -2.64
N VAL A 631 3.14 27.65 -3.81
CA VAL A 631 2.13 28.50 -4.49
C VAL A 631 0.86 28.65 -3.67
N SER A 632 0.34 27.55 -3.12
CA SER A 632 -0.86 27.56 -2.27
C SER A 632 -0.60 28.31 -0.96
N GLY A 633 0.59 28.14 -0.37
CA GLY A 633 1.02 28.89 0.80
C GLY A 633 1.18 30.38 0.52
N ALA A 634 1.74 30.75 -0.64
CA ALA A 634 1.85 32.14 -1.08
C ALA A 634 0.47 32.78 -1.25
N ALA A 635 -0.46 32.07 -1.88
CA ALA A 635 -1.85 32.50 -2.01
C ALA A 635 -2.52 32.70 -0.64
N LEU A 636 -2.35 31.75 0.29
CA LEU A 636 -2.87 31.86 1.65
C LEU A 636 -2.27 33.04 2.42
N ALA A 637 -0.96 33.24 2.33
CA ALA A 637 -0.27 34.35 2.97
C ALA A 637 -0.74 35.70 2.41
N ALA A 638 -0.92 35.80 1.08
CA ALA A 638 -1.47 36.98 0.43
C ALA A 638 -2.90 37.26 0.89
N VAL A 639 -3.78 36.25 0.91
CA VAL A 639 -5.17 36.39 1.39
C VAL A 639 -5.22 36.83 2.86
N LYS A 640 -4.28 36.37 3.69
CA LYS A 640 -4.15 36.78 5.11
C LYS A 640 -3.42 38.11 5.33
N GLY A 641 -3.07 38.85 4.28
CA GLY A 641 -2.39 40.15 4.37
C GLY A 641 -0.89 40.07 4.70
N ARG A 642 -0.29 38.88 4.72
CA ARG A 642 1.14 38.64 5.04
C ARG A 642 2.02 38.71 3.79
N MET A 643 2.09 39.88 3.17
CA MET A 643 2.71 40.07 1.84
C MET A 643 4.19 39.68 1.76
N LYS A 644 4.99 39.91 2.81
CA LYS A 644 6.41 39.50 2.84
C LYS A 644 6.56 37.97 2.75
N LEU A 645 5.73 37.24 3.50
CA LEU A 645 5.72 35.78 3.47
C LEU A 645 5.20 35.27 2.11
N ALA A 646 4.18 35.92 1.55
CA ALA A 646 3.67 35.59 0.21
C ALA A 646 4.75 35.75 -0.87
N ALA A 647 5.53 36.84 -0.81
CA ALA A 647 6.65 37.10 -1.72
C ALA A 647 7.73 36.02 -1.62
N LEU A 648 8.12 35.68 -0.40
CA LEU A 648 9.14 34.66 -0.13
C LEU A 648 8.71 33.29 -0.66
N LEU A 649 7.47 32.86 -0.35
CA LEU A 649 6.93 31.59 -0.81
C LEU A 649 6.79 31.54 -2.34
N ALA A 650 6.37 32.64 -2.97
CA ALA A 650 6.31 32.74 -4.43
C ALA A 650 7.70 32.67 -5.09
N ALA A 651 8.70 33.35 -4.51
CA ALA A 651 10.08 33.28 -4.98
C ALA A 651 10.66 31.85 -4.84
N MET A 652 10.44 31.19 -3.70
CA MET A 652 10.85 29.79 -3.52
C MET A 652 10.15 28.86 -4.51
N ALA A 653 8.87 29.09 -4.84
CA ALA A 653 8.18 28.33 -5.89
C ALA A 653 8.85 28.51 -7.25
N CYS A 654 9.24 29.74 -7.60
CA CYS A 654 9.97 30.04 -8.83
C CYS A 654 11.38 29.43 -8.89
N VAL A 655 12.01 29.15 -7.75
CA VAL A 655 13.29 28.43 -7.65
C VAL A 655 13.09 26.90 -7.61
N THR A 656 11.84 26.43 -7.57
CA THR A 656 11.52 24.99 -7.55
C THR A 656 11.15 24.47 -8.94
N SER A 657 10.37 25.22 -9.71
CA SER A 657 9.89 24.78 -11.03
C SER A 657 9.60 25.95 -11.95
N THR A 658 9.97 25.83 -13.23
CA THR A 658 9.71 26.83 -14.28
C THR A 658 8.21 27.04 -14.49
N LYS A 659 7.41 26.00 -14.24
CA LYS A 659 5.94 26.05 -14.31
C LYS A 659 5.33 27.02 -13.29
N ALA A 660 6.00 27.21 -12.14
CA ALA A 660 5.53 28.12 -11.09
C ALA A 660 5.43 29.55 -11.61
N TRP A 661 6.28 29.92 -12.58
CA TRP A 661 6.39 31.27 -13.10
C TRP A 661 5.11 31.68 -13.83
N ILE A 662 4.51 30.76 -14.58
CA ILE A 662 3.25 30.98 -15.29
C ILE A 662 2.16 31.39 -14.30
N TRP A 663 2.05 30.66 -13.18
CA TRP A 663 1.07 30.95 -12.13
C TRP A 663 1.38 32.26 -11.40
N VAL A 664 2.62 32.46 -10.97
CA VAL A 664 3.06 33.64 -10.20
C VAL A 664 2.92 34.92 -11.03
N THR A 665 3.23 34.86 -12.33
CA THR A 665 3.08 35.98 -13.27
C THR A 665 1.61 36.33 -13.47
N ALA A 666 0.74 35.33 -13.63
CA ALA A 666 -0.70 35.56 -13.72
C ALA A 666 -1.27 36.18 -12.43
N ALA A 667 -0.81 35.73 -11.26
CA ALA A 667 -1.18 36.29 -9.96
C ALA A 667 -0.68 37.73 -9.77
N ALA A 668 0.56 38.02 -10.20
CA ALA A 668 1.14 39.35 -10.17
C ALA A 668 0.40 40.33 -11.10
N ALA A 669 0.10 39.91 -12.33
CA ALA A 669 -0.68 40.69 -13.28
C ALA A 669 -2.08 41.01 -12.75
N LEU A 670 -2.75 40.03 -12.14
CA LEU A 670 -4.05 40.24 -11.50
C LEU A 670 -3.95 41.25 -10.34
N ALA A 671 -2.94 41.14 -9.50
CA ALA A 671 -2.71 42.09 -8.40
C ALA A 671 -2.43 43.50 -8.92
N LEU A 672 -1.66 43.65 -10.00
CA LEU A 672 -1.39 44.93 -10.66
C LEU A 672 -2.68 45.54 -11.24
N ILE A 673 -3.47 44.78 -11.98
CA ILE A 673 -4.77 45.22 -12.52
C ILE A 673 -5.71 45.65 -11.40
N ALA A 674 -5.77 44.87 -10.31
CA ALA A 674 -6.57 45.21 -9.13
C ALA A 674 -6.08 46.50 -8.44
N ALA A 675 -4.76 46.71 -8.34
CA ALA A 675 -4.17 47.91 -7.77
C ALA A 675 -4.47 49.15 -8.62
N ILE A 676 -4.36 49.04 -9.95
CA ILE A 676 -4.68 50.13 -10.91
C ILE A 676 -6.16 50.50 -10.84
N ARG A 677 -7.06 49.51 -10.81
CA ARG A 677 -8.51 49.74 -10.73
C ARG A 677 -8.97 50.26 -9.36
N SER A 678 -8.18 50.08 -8.31
CA SER A 678 -8.50 50.62 -6.98
C SER A 678 -8.20 52.12 -6.89
N ARG A 679 -9.16 52.91 -6.37
CA ARG A 679 -8.96 54.33 -6.01
C ARG A 679 -8.05 54.53 -4.76
N ALA A 680 -7.32 53.50 -4.34
CA ALA A 680 -6.48 53.55 -3.14
C ALA A 680 -5.19 54.35 -3.38
N GLY A 681 -4.76 55.12 -2.37
CA GLY A 681 -3.55 55.97 -2.44
C GLY A 681 -2.25 55.18 -2.67
N LEU A 682 -1.20 55.88 -3.15
CA LEU A 682 0.11 55.33 -3.56
C LEU A 682 0.70 54.29 -2.59
N ARG A 683 0.57 54.51 -1.27
CA ARG A 683 1.08 53.63 -0.21
C ARG A 683 0.40 52.26 -0.19
N ARG A 684 -0.92 52.19 -0.44
CA ARG A 684 -1.69 50.93 -0.52
C ARG A 684 -1.39 50.16 -1.82
N ARG A 685 -1.16 50.88 -2.92
CA ARG A 685 -0.71 50.30 -4.20
C ARG A 685 0.69 49.67 -4.07
N ALA A 686 1.62 50.34 -3.38
CA ALA A 686 2.95 49.81 -3.11
C ALA A 686 2.92 48.52 -2.26
N THR A 687 2.06 48.43 -1.24
CA THR A 687 1.90 47.18 -0.46
C THR A 687 1.25 46.04 -1.24
N ALA A 688 0.36 46.33 -2.19
CA ALA A 688 -0.27 45.31 -3.03
C ALA A 688 0.68 44.74 -4.10
N LEU A 689 1.65 45.53 -4.54
CA LEU A 689 2.68 45.16 -5.52
C LEU A 689 3.96 44.61 -4.87
N GLY A 690 4.19 44.87 -3.59
CA GLY A 690 5.43 44.52 -2.88
C GLY A 690 5.73 43.02 -2.80
N TRP A 691 4.75 42.13 -3.02
CA TRP A 691 4.99 40.68 -3.09
C TRP A 691 5.34 40.18 -4.51
N ALA A 692 4.90 40.90 -5.54
CA ALA A 692 5.14 40.55 -6.95
C ALA A 692 6.51 41.04 -7.44
N VAL A 693 6.97 42.21 -6.98
CA VAL A 693 8.24 42.81 -7.44
C VAL A 693 9.47 41.94 -7.13
N PRO A 694 9.66 41.38 -5.92
CA PRO A 694 10.79 40.48 -5.66
C PRO A 694 10.71 39.16 -6.43
N ALA A 695 9.50 38.61 -6.62
CA ALA A 695 9.31 37.38 -7.39
C ALA A 695 9.57 37.60 -8.90
N LEU A 696 9.14 38.73 -9.45
CA LEU A 696 9.44 39.16 -10.82
C LEU A 696 10.91 39.56 -10.98
N GLY A 697 11.54 40.16 -9.96
CA GLY A 697 12.96 40.48 -9.95
C GLY A 697 13.84 39.22 -9.91
N ALA A 698 13.46 38.23 -9.08
CA ALA A 698 14.09 36.91 -9.10
C ALA A 698 13.88 36.20 -10.44
N LEU A 699 12.71 36.37 -11.07
CA LEU A 699 12.41 35.84 -12.40
C LEU A 699 13.32 36.47 -13.46
N VAL A 700 13.48 37.80 -13.47
CA VAL A 700 14.39 38.49 -14.40
C VAL A 700 15.85 38.09 -14.14
N PHE A 701 16.27 38.01 -12.87
CA PHE A 701 17.62 37.60 -12.50
C PHE A 701 17.92 36.15 -12.88
N LEU A 702 17.00 35.22 -12.63
CA LEU A 702 17.17 33.81 -12.98
C LEU A 702 17.04 33.56 -14.49
N GLN A 703 16.30 34.40 -15.22
CA GLN A 703 16.14 34.28 -16.67
C GLN A 703 17.27 34.95 -17.46
N LEU A 704 17.91 35.99 -16.90
CA LEU A 704 19.06 36.67 -17.50
C LEU A 704 20.41 36.15 -17.00
N GLY A 705 20.47 35.62 -15.77
CA GLY A 705 21.69 35.12 -15.14
C GLY A 705 21.89 33.61 -15.26
N PHE A 706 20.81 32.85 -15.47
CA PHE A 706 20.82 31.45 -15.84
C PHE A 706 20.00 31.34 -17.14
N ALA A 707 20.41 30.56 -18.14
CA ALA A 707 19.60 30.29 -19.35
C ALA A 707 18.52 29.15 -19.25
N PRO A 708 18.01 28.67 -18.09
CA PRO A 708 17.15 27.49 -17.97
C PRO A 708 15.89 27.45 -18.80
N ALA A 709 15.14 28.55 -18.93
CA ALA A 709 13.82 28.45 -19.53
C ALA A 709 13.87 28.35 -21.07
N SER A 710 14.88 28.94 -21.73
CA SER A 710 15.13 28.70 -23.16
C SER A 710 15.59 27.27 -23.42
N HIS A 711 16.43 26.72 -22.55
CA HIS A 711 16.86 25.31 -22.63
C HIS A 711 15.72 24.32 -22.31
N SER A 712 14.83 24.63 -21.37
CA SER A 712 13.68 23.80 -21.00
C SER A 712 12.63 23.74 -22.11
N ILE A 713 12.34 24.85 -22.79
CA ILE A 713 11.43 24.87 -23.95
C ILE A 713 12.03 24.14 -25.15
N ALA A 714 13.31 24.40 -25.46
CA ALA A 714 14.01 23.74 -26.57
C ALA A 714 14.08 22.21 -26.36
N ARG A 715 14.42 21.77 -25.14
CA ARG A 715 14.46 20.35 -24.79
C ARG A 715 13.07 19.72 -24.79
N GLY A 716 12.07 20.36 -24.18
CA GLY A 716 10.70 19.84 -24.19
C GLY A 716 10.19 19.62 -25.62
N THR A 717 10.54 20.52 -26.53
CA THR A 717 10.24 20.38 -27.96
C THR A 717 10.95 19.16 -28.57
N VAL A 718 12.24 18.96 -28.31
CA VAL A 718 13.00 17.79 -28.80
C VAL A 718 12.46 16.48 -28.23
N GLU A 719 12.08 16.45 -26.94
CA GLU A 719 11.50 15.29 -26.29
C GLU A 719 10.14 14.91 -26.90
N VAL A 720 9.27 15.91 -27.14
CA VAL A 720 7.99 15.71 -27.81
C VAL A 720 8.20 15.24 -29.24
N VAL A 721 9.10 15.85 -30.01
CA VAL A 721 9.40 15.42 -31.39
C VAL A 721 9.88 13.96 -31.42
N SER A 722 10.78 13.59 -30.50
CA SER A 722 11.29 12.23 -30.38
C SER A 722 10.19 11.23 -29.96
N ALA A 723 9.33 11.61 -29.03
CA ALA A 723 8.19 10.78 -28.60
C ALA A 723 7.14 10.63 -29.71
N THR A 724 6.91 11.68 -30.49
CA THR A 724 6.04 11.66 -31.65
C THR A 724 6.59 10.76 -32.75
N ALA A 725 7.90 10.81 -33.04
CA ALA A 725 8.55 9.93 -34.01
C ALA A 725 8.45 8.44 -33.63
N ARG A 726 8.39 8.11 -32.34
CA ARG A 726 8.15 6.74 -31.83
C ARG A 726 6.67 6.35 -31.74
N GLY A 727 5.75 7.26 -32.07
CA GLY A 727 4.30 7.04 -31.95
C GLY A 727 3.77 7.08 -30.52
N SER A 728 4.56 7.54 -29.54
CA SER A 728 4.15 7.66 -28.13
C SER A 728 3.32 8.92 -27.84
N VAL A 729 3.37 9.93 -28.72
CA VAL A 729 2.62 11.19 -28.61
C VAL A 729 2.03 11.54 -30.00
N PRO A 730 0.77 11.99 -30.10
CA PRO A 730 0.16 12.38 -31.37
C PRO A 730 0.94 13.46 -32.14
N GLU A 731 0.99 13.33 -33.47
CA GLU A 731 1.67 14.29 -34.37
C GLU A 731 0.98 15.66 -34.43
N GLY A 732 -0.36 15.67 -34.42
CA GLY A 732 -1.16 16.89 -34.56
C GLY A 732 -1.49 17.60 -33.24
N ALA A 733 -1.59 18.93 -33.28
CA ALA A 733 -1.97 19.75 -32.12
C ALA A 733 -3.31 19.34 -31.49
N LEU A 734 -4.32 19.06 -32.31
CA LEU A 734 -5.63 18.58 -31.85
C LEU A 734 -5.54 17.19 -31.20
N GLY A 735 -4.67 16.32 -31.72
CA GLY A 735 -4.42 15.00 -31.14
C GLY A 735 -3.79 15.10 -29.75
N ARG A 736 -2.76 15.95 -29.59
CA ARG A 736 -2.10 16.18 -28.29
C ARG A 736 -3.03 16.80 -27.25
N ILE A 737 -3.83 17.78 -27.65
CA ILE A 737 -4.87 18.36 -26.76
C ILE A 737 -5.92 17.30 -26.42
N GLY A 738 -6.34 16.49 -27.40
CA GLY A 738 -7.30 15.41 -27.22
C GLY A 738 -6.83 14.38 -26.20
N GLU A 739 -5.57 13.93 -26.30
CA GLU A 739 -4.95 13.00 -25.36
C GLU A 739 -4.80 13.60 -23.96
N LEU A 740 -4.36 14.86 -23.87
CA LEU A 740 -4.33 15.58 -22.60
C LEU A 740 -5.74 15.63 -22.01
N PHE A 741 -6.76 15.95 -22.80
CA PHE A 741 -8.15 16.05 -22.37
C PHE A 741 -8.79 14.72 -21.98
N THR A 742 -8.48 13.60 -22.66
CA THR A 742 -9.01 12.28 -22.29
C THR A 742 -8.38 11.78 -21.00
N THR A 743 -7.05 11.87 -20.90
CA THR A 743 -6.28 11.49 -19.70
C THR A 743 -6.68 12.37 -18.50
N PHE A 744 -6.82 13.67 -18.72
CA PHE A 744 -7.28 14.68 -17.76
C PHE A 744 -8.74 14.52 -17.36
N GLY A 745 -9.61 14.50 -18.37
CA GLY A 745 -11.06 14.58 -18.23
C GLY A 745 -11.55 13.39 -17.44
N LEU A 746 -10.95 12.21 -17.63
CA LEU A 746 -11.28 11.02 -16.85
C LEU A 746 -10.68 11.09 -15.43
N ALA A 747 -9.39 11.42 -15.27
CA ALA A 747 -8.72 11.38 -13.96
C ALA A 747 -9.11 12.53 -13.01
N ALA A 748 -9.69 13.63 -13.51
CA ALA A 748 -10.14 14.77 -12.71
C ALA A 748 -11.61 15.16 -12.97
N LEU A 749 -12.41 14.26 -13.57
CA LEU A 749 -13.78 14.56 -14.00
C LEU A 749 -14.64 15.27 -12.93
N PRO A 750 -14.71 14.77 -11.68
CA PRO A 750 -15.58 15.38 -10.68
C PRO A 750 -15.14 16.81 -10.33
N LEU A 751 -13.83 17.04 -10.21
CA LEU A 751 -13.27 18.37 -9.95
C LEU A 751 -13.49 19.31 -11.12
N PHE A 752 -13.31 18.86 -12.35
CA PHE A 752 -13.48 19.70 -13.54
C PHE A 752 -14.95 20.08 -13.77
N ALA A 753 -15.85 19.09 -13.75
CA ALA A 753 -17.28 19.31 -13.95
C ALA A 753 -17.88 20.24 -12.88
N LEU A 754 -17.61 19.95 -11.60
CA LEU A 754 -18.08 20.78 -10.48
C LEU A 754 -17.34 22.12 -10.41
N GLY A 755 -16.07 22.13 -10.78
CA GLY A 755 -15.24 23.33 -10.81
C GLY A 755 -15.71 24.34 -11.86
N ALA A 756 -16.14 23.89 -13.03
CA ALA A 756 -16.74 24.74 -14.08
C ALA A 756 -18.05 25.38 -13.59
N VAL A 757 -18.92 24.61 -12.93
CA VAL A 757 -20.14 25.13 -12.28
C VAL A 757 -19.78 26.15 -11.20
N GLY A 758 -18.79 25.82 -10.36
CA GLY A 758 -18.25 26.70 -9.32
C GLY A 758 -17.70 28.01 -9.88
N ALA A 759 -16.97 27.96 -10.99
CA ALA A 759 -16.43 29.13 -11.69
C ALA A 759 -17.55 30.03 -12.23
N GLY A 760 -18.58 29.44 -12.85
CA GLY A 760 -19.77 30.18 -13.29
C GLY A 760 -20.51 30.88 -12.14
N ILE A 761 -20.58 30.24 -10.96
CA ILE A 761 -21.13 30.85 -9.75
C ILE A 761 -20.23 31.98 -9.23
N ALA A 762 -18.91 31.77 -9.22
CA ALA A 762 -17.93 32.75 -8.76
C ALA A 762 -17.91 34.02 -9.63
N LEU A 763 -18.13 33.89 -10.95
CA LEU A 763 -18.22 35.02 -11.88
C LEU A 763 -19.49 35.86 -11.68
N ARG A 764 -20.60 35.24 -11.25
CA ARG A 764 -21.91 35.89 -11.05
C ARG A 764 -22.05 36.59 -9.69
N ARG A 765 -21.18 36.29 -8.72
CA ARG A 765 -21.18 36.96 -7.42
C ARG A 765 -20.04 37.98 -7.38
N PRO A 766 -20.29 39.23 -6.95
CA PRO A 766 -19.23 40.16 -6.55
C PRO A 766 -18.66 39.68 -5.19
N ALA A 767 -18.06 38.49 -5.16
CA ALA A 767 -17.36 37.97 -4.01
C ALA A 767 -15.90 38.44 -4.03
N ALA A 768 -15.39 38.76 -2.83
CA ALA A 768 -14.18 39.49 -2.53
C ALA A 768 -12.94 39.12 -3.38
N LEU A 769 -12.06 40.11 -3.60
CA LEU A 769 -10.72 39.98 -4.21
C LEU A 769 -9.96 38.68 -3.83
N HIS A 770 -10.21 38.15 -2.64
CA HIS A 770 -9.64 36.92 -2.08
C HIS A 770 -9.83 35.66 -2.95
N THR A 771 -10.99 35.44 -3.59
CA THR A 771 -11.22 34.22 -4.40
C THR A 771 -10.62 34.34 -5.80
N ARG A 772 -10.60 35.55 -6.37
CA ARG A 772 -9.98 35.80 -7.68
C ARG A 772 -8.49 35.51 -7.68
N PHE A 773 -7.82 35.77 -6.56
CA PHE A 773 -6.37 35.56 -6.40
C PHE A 773 -5.94 34.08 -6.44
N VAL A 774 -6.86 33.15 -6.18
CA VAL A 774 -6.58 31.70 -6.25
C VAL A 774 -7.02 31.12 -7.59
N HIS A 775 -8.21 31.49 -8.08
CA HIS A 775 -8.80 30.85 -9.25
C HIS A 775 -8.29 31.39 -10.59
N VAL A 776 -8.13 32.72 -10.72
CA VAL A 776 -7.75 33.33 -12.00
C VAL A 776 -6.32 32.93 -12.41
N PRO A 777 -5.32 32.93 -11.51
CA PRO A 777 -3.98 32.47 -11.87
C PRO A 777 -3.95 30.99 -12.24
N ALA A 778 -4.75 30.14 -11.58
CA ALA A 778 -4.87 28.73 -11.93
C ALA A 778 -5.48 28.51 -13.32
N LEU A 779 -6.51 29.29 -13.69
CA LEU A 779 -7.11 29.24 -15.03
C LEU A 779 -6.16 29.74 -16.12
N ALA A 780 -5.46 30.85 -15.87
CA ALA A 780 -4.43 31.36 -16.77
C ALA A 780 -3.29 30.35 -16.95
N TYR A 781 -2.85 29.73 -15.86
CA TYR A 781 -1.87 28.65 -15.88
C TYR A 781 -2.33 27.49 -16.76
N LEU A 782 -3.56 27.00 -16.57
CA LEU A 782 -4.10 25.92 -17.41
C LEU A 782 -4.16 26.31 -18.89
N ALA A 783 -4.64 27.52 -19.21
CA ALA A 783 -4.71 27.99 -20.60
C ALA A 783 -3.32 28.01 -21.28
N VAL A 784 -2.29 28.47 -20.57
CA VAL A 784 -0.91 28.48 -21.08
C VAL A 784 -0.38 27.05 -21.26
N ILE A 785 -0.61 26.14 -20.30
CA ILE A 785 -0.21 24.74 -20.42
C ILE A 785 -0.84 24.09 -21.65
N PHE A 786 -2.15 24.24 -21.85
CA PHE A 786 -2.83 23.69 -23.03
C PHE A 786 -2.25 24.25 -24.34
N GLY A 787 -1.91 25.55 -24.37
CA GLY A 787 -1.22 26.16 -25.50
C GLY A 787 0.15 25.54 -25.76
N LEU A 788 0.97 25.34 -24.72
CA LEU A 788 2.30 24.74 -24.81
C LEU A 788 2.25 23.27 -25.28
N VAL A 789 1.24 22.51 -24.87
CA VAL A 789 1.00 21.13 -25.35
C VAL A 789 0.56 21.13 -26.82
N ALA A 790 -0.30 22.06 -27.21
CA ALA A 790 -0.77 22.19 -28.60
C ALA A 790 0.41 22.39 -29.57
N ILE A 791 1.31 23.31 -29.25
CA ILE A 791 2.48 23.63 -30.07
C ILE A 791 3.64 22.63 -29.92
N GLY A 792 3.48 21.59 -29.09
CA GLY A 792 4.46 20.52 -28.94
C GLY A 792 5.70 20.89 -28.11
N VAL A 793 5.59 21.91 -27.24
CA VAL A 793 6.66 22.28 -26.29
C VAL A 793 6.58 21.41 -25.04
N TYR A 794 5.36 21.13 -24.55
CA TYR A 794 5.12 20.22 -23.43
C TYR A 794 4.43 18.95 -23.88
N SER A 795 4.71 17.86 -23.19
CA SER A 795 3.99 16.60 -23.35
C SER A 795 2.54 16.69 -22.87
N GLY A 796 1.71 15.68 -23.13
CA GLY A 796 0.36 15.57 -22.57
C GLY A 796 0.30 15.15 -21.09
N SER A 797 1.35 15.38 -20.28
CA SER A 797 1.44 14.84 -18.91
C SER A 797 0.37 15.39 -17.96
N HIS A 798 -0.32 14.49 -17.28
CA HIS A 798 -1.34 14.84 -16.28
C HIS A 798 -0.76 15.63 -15.07
N ARG A 799 0.54 15.51 -14.79
CA ARG A 799 1.21 16.23 -13.68
C ARG A 799 1.17 17.75 -13.84
N TYR A 800 1.04 18.25 -15.08
CA TYR A 800 0.93 19.69 -15.31
C TYR A 800 -0.32 20.29 -14.66
N LEU A 801 -1.34 19.51 -14.33
CA LEU A 801 -2.58 19.97 -13.71
C LEU A 801 -2.48 20.18 -12.21
N TYR A 802 -1.50 19.54 -11.57
CA TYR A 802 -1.35 19.49 -10.12
C TYR A 802 -1.44 20.87 -9.44
N PRO A 803 -0.83 21.96 -9.99
CA PRO A 803 -0.91 23.30 -9.38
C PRO A 803 -2.28 23.96 -9.46
N ALA A 804 -3.15 23.51 -10.37
CA ALA A 804 -4.50 24.03 -10.54
C ALA A 804 -5.53 23.28 -9.68
N LEU A 805 -5.23 22.06 -9.23
CA LEU A 805 -6.15 21.23 -8.44
C LEU A 805 -6.64 21.90 -7.14
N PRO A 806 -5.80 22.61 -6.34
CA PRO A 806 -6.27 23.35 -5.17
C PRO A 806 -7.39 24.36 -5.49
N ALA A 807 -7.24 25.09 -6.61
CA ALA A 807 -8.22 26.08 -7.05
C ALA A 807 -9.50 25.42 -7.56
N LEU A 808 -9.39 24.32 -8.31
CA LEU A 808 -10.54 23.53 -8.78
C LEU A 808 -11.31 22.96 -7.61
N ALA A 809 -10.63 22.37 -6.62
CA ALA A 809 -11.26 21.81 -5.43
C ALA A 809 -12.07 22.84 -4.63
N LEU A 810 -11.55 24.08 -4.48
CA LEU A 810 -12.27 25.18 -3.87
C LEU A 810 -13.52 25.59 -4.67
N LEU A 811 -13.43 25.63 -6.01
CA LEU A 811 -14.58 25.91 -6.89
C LEU A 811 -15.63 24.80 -6.83
N SER A 812 -15.21 23.54 -6.87
CA SER A 812 -16.11 22.38 -6.75
C SER A 812 -16.83 22.38 -5.40
N ALA A 813 -16.11 22.69 -4.31
CA ALA A 813 -16.70 22.82 -2.97
C ALA A 813 -17.75 23.94 -2.91
N ALA A 814 -17.50 25.08 -3.57
CA ALA A 814 -18.47 26.17 -3.66
C ALA A 814 -19.73 25.78 -4.44
N ALA A 815 -19.60 24.95 -5.49
CA ALA A 815 -20.75 24.42 -6.23
C ALA A 815 -21.61 23.46 -5.37
N LEU A 816 -20.96 22.57 -4.60
CA LEU A 816 -21.62 21.58 -3.74
C LEU A 816 -22.29 22.19 -2.50
N ASP A 817 -21.75 23.28 -1.97
CA ASP A 817 -22.31 23.96 -0.80
C ASP A 817 -23.72 24.52 -1.08
N ARG A 818 -23.96 25.00 -2.31
CA ARG A 818 -25.25 25.60 -2.71
C ARG A 818 -26.38 24.59 -2.92
N HIS A 819 -26.07 23.30 -3.13
CA HIS A 819 -27.07 22.26 -3.29
C HIS A 819 -27.54 21.77 -1.90
N ALA A 820 -28.84 21.91 -1.62
CA ALA A 820 -29.43 21.56 -0.32
C ALA A 820 -29.54 20.04 -0.09
N GLN A 821 -29.45 19.23 -1.15
CA GLN A 821 -29.59 17.78 -1.06
C GLN A 821 -28.26 17.12 -0.70
N GLY A 822 -28.23 16.42 0.45
CA GLY A 822 -27.07 15.63 0.88
C GLY A 822 -26.66 14.54 -0.11
N ALA A 823 -27.59 14.03 -0.91
CA ALA A 823 -27.35 12.99 -1.92
C ALA A 823 -26.34 13.42 -2.98
N VAL A 824 -26.44 14.64 -3.52
CA VAL A 824 -25.50 15.14 -4.55
C VAL A 824 -24.07 15.24 -4.00
N ARG A 825 -23.93 15.63 -2.73
CA ARG A 825 -22.62 15.72 -2.06
C ARG A 825 -22.01 14.34 -1.85
N LEU A 826 -22.82 13.38 -1.40
CA LEU A 826 -22.41 11.98 -1.25
C LEU A 826 -22.00 11.37 -2.59
N LEU A 827 -22.78 11.61 -3.65
CA LEU A 827 -22.47 11.15 -5.00
C LEU A 827 -21.16 11.75 -5.53
N ALA A 828 -20.91 13.05 -5.31
CA ALA A 828 -19.67 13.69 -5.74
C ALA A 828 -18.43 13.13 -5.03
N VAL A 829 -18.49 12.97 -3.70
CA VAL A 829 -17.40 12.36 -2.92
C VAL A 829 -17.22 10.89 -3.31
N GLY A 830 -18.32 10.13 -3.43
CA GLY A 830 -18.30 8.73 -3.83
C GLY A 830 -17.72 8.52 -5.21
N ALA A 831 -18.12 9.31 -6.20
CA ALA A 831 -17.57 9.26 -7.55
C ALA A 831 -16.07 9.56 -7.58
N THR A 832 -15.61 10.54 -6.80
CA THR A 832 -14.18 10.87 -6.69
C THR A 832 -13.39 9.73 -6.04
N ALA A 833 -13.92 9.14 -4.96
CA ALA A 833 -13.30 7.98 -4.31
C ALA A 833 -13.23 6.75 -5.24
N LEU A 834 -14.32 6.45 -5.94
CA LEU A 834 -14.37 5.35 -6.91
C LEU A 834 -13.37 5.56 -8.04
N LEU A 835 -13.24 6.80 -8.52
CA LEU A 835 -12.27 7.15 -9.56
C LEU A 835 -10.82 6.95 -9.07
N ALA A 836 -10.48 7.34 -7.84
CA ALA A 836 -9.18 7.05 -7.24
C ALA A 836 -8.86 5.56 -7.21
N VAL A 837 -9.82 4.74 -6.80
CA VAL A 837 -9.69 3.27 -6.77
C VAL A 837 -9.54 2.71 -8.18
N ALA A 838 -10.37 3.17 -9.13
CA ALA A 838 -10.33 2.73 -10.52
C ALA A 838 -9.03 3.10 -11.24
N PHE A 839 -8.32 4.12 -10.77
CA PHE A 839 -7.05 4.56 -11.34
C PHE A 839 -5.82 3.83 -10.75
N LEU A 840 -5.98 3.04 -9.67
CA LEU A 840 -4.89 2.25 -9.09
C LEU A 840 -4.22 1.30 -10.11
N PRO A 841 -4.95 0.52 -10.95
CA PRO A 841 -4.32 -0.34 -11.94
C PRO A 841 -3.58 0.45 -13.03
N VAL A 842 -4.13 1.61 -13.43
CA VAL A 842 -3.49 2.51 -14.42
C VAL A 842 -2.16 3.03 -13.85
N PHE A 843 -2.16 3.45 -12.59
CA PHE A 843 -0.96 3.91 -11.92
C PHE A 843 0.08 2.80 -11.73
N ALA A 844 -0.35 1.59 -11.34
CA ALA A 844 0.54 0.44 -11.23
C ALA A 844 1.18 0.07 -12.58
N SER A 845 0.40 0.13 -13.67
CA SER A 845 0.90 -0.11 -15.03
C SER A 845 2.03 0.84 -15.43
N PHE A 846 2.01 2.10 -14.96
CA PHE A 846 3.11 3.03 -15.24
C PHE A 846 4.42 2.59 -14.58
N ALA A 847 4.37 2.02 -13.37
CA ALA A 847 5.56 1.46 -12.74
C ALA A 847 6.02 0.17 -13.42
N ASP A 848 5.11 -0.67 -13.87
CA ASP A 848 5.41 -1.89 -14.61
C ASP A 848 6.12 -1.59 -15.95
N HIS A 849 5.84 -0.44 -16.58
CA HIS A 849 6.57 0.00 -17.78
C HIS A 849 8.08 0.14 -17.53
N ASN A 850 8.52 0.43 -16.30
CA ASN A 850 9.93 0.56 -15.97
C ASN A 850 10.63 -0.81 -15.78
N ALA A 851 9.92 -1.94 -15.80
CA ALA A 851 10.49 -3.26 -15.45
C ALA A 851 11.72 -3.64 -16.29
N GLY A 852 11.74 -3.32 -17.59
CA GLY A 852 12.90 -3.53 -18.46
C GLY A 852 14.13 -2.74 -18.04
N LEU A 853 13.96 -1.46 -17.68
CA LEU A 853 15.03 -0.60 -17.17
C LEU A 853 15.53 -1.07 -15.80
N VAL A 854 14.63 -1.52 -14.93
CA VAL A 854 14.97 -2.11 -13.62
C VAL A 854 15.83 -3.36 -13.80
N ALA A 855 15.47 -4.25 -14.75
CA ALA A 855 16.22 -5.46 -15.06
C ALA A 855 17.62 -5.14 -15.64
N ALA A 856 17.71 -4.15 -16.54
CA ALA A 856 18.98 -3.68 -17.09
C ALA A 856 19.89 -3.10 -15.99
N GLY A 857 19.34 -2.24 -15.11
CA GLY A 857 20.06 -1.67 -13.97
C GLY A 857 20.62 -2.74 -13.03
N ARG A 858 19.78 -3.71 -12.61
CA ARG A 858 20.24 -4.81 -11.75
C ARG A 858 21.32 -5.67 -12.39
N THR A 859 21.28 -5.84 -13.72
CA THR A 859 22.33 -6.58 -14.43
C THR A 859 23.64 -5.79 -14.51
N ALA A 860 23.56 -4.46 -14.64
CA ALA A 860 24.71 -3.56 -14.63
C ALA A 860 25.41 -3.46 -13.26
N ALA A 861 24.78 -3.89 -12.17
CA ALA A 861 25.35 -3.86 -10.82
C ALA A 861 26.58 -4.79 -10.63
N GLY A 862 26.77 -5.78 -11.51
CA GLY A 862 27.79 -6.83 -11.35
C GLY A 862 29.23 -6.44 -11.70
N SER A 863 29.48 -5.25 -12.25
CA SER A 863 30.86 -4.74 -12.51
C SER A 863 31.30 -3.78 -11.40
N PRO A 864 32.60 -3.59 -11.15
CA PRO A 864 33.08 -2.54 -10.24
C PRO A 864 33.24 -1.15 -10.90
N ASP A 865 33.14 -1.04 -12.22
CA ASP A 865 33.56 0.18 -12.96
C ASP A 865 32.41 1.15 -13.32
N VAL A 866 32.72 2.23 -14.04
CA VAL A 866 31.77 3.31 -14.37
C VAL A 866 30.67 2.82 -15.32
N LEU A 867 29.42 3.20 -15.01
CA LEU A 867 28.25 2.93 -15.83
C LEU A 867 27.97 4.11 -16.77
N LEU A 868 27.88 3.82 -18.07
CA LEU A 868 27.35 4.77 -19.05
C LEU A 868 25.88 4.47 -19.36
N THR A 869 24.96 5.36 -18.98
CA THR A 869 23.52 5.22 -19.25
C THR A 869 22.83 6.57 -19.31
N ASP A 870 21.77 6.69 -20.11
CA ASP A 870 20.91 7.88 -20.13
C ASP A 870 19.62 7.68 -19.29
N SER A 871 19.41 6.50 -18.69
CA SER A 871 18.24 6.19 -17.89
C SER A 871 18.50 6.39 -16.39
N PRO A 872 17.73 7.26 -15.71
CA PRO A 872 17.83 7.41 -14.27
C PRO A 872 17.33 6.17 -13.50
N VAL A 873 16.46 5.36 -14.09
CA VAL A 873 16.00 4.09 -13.49
C VAL A 873 17.15 3.08 -13.45
N VAL A 874 17.87 2.93 -14.56
CA VAL A 874 19.06 2.06 -14.64
C VAL A 874 20.12 2.55 -13.65
N ALA A 875 20.36 3.86 -13.59
CA ALA A 875 21.25 4.48 -12.60
C ALA A 875 20.90 4.08 -11.16
N TYR A 876 19.63 4.22 -10.74
CA TYR A 876 19.19 3.85 -9.39
C TYR A 876 19.40 2.37 -9.07
N TYR A 877 18.93 1.47 -9.95
CA TYR A 877 18.96 0.02 -9.71
C TYR A 877 20.32 -0.62 -9.96
N SER A 878 21.27 0.10 -10.58
CA SER A 878 22.66 -0.35 -10.70
C SER A 878 23.41 -0.39 -9.36
N GLY A 879 22.94 0.35 -8.34
CA GLY A 879 23.62 0.47 -7.05
C GLY A 879 24.97 1.21 -7.12
N LYS A 880 25.33 1.78 -8.27
CA LYS A 880 26.56 2.56 -8.46
C LYS A 880 26.47 3.90 -7.73
N ARG A 881 27.58 4.38 -7.17
CA ARG A 881 27.60 5.72 -6.56
C ARG A 881 27.32 6.76 -7.65
N PRO A 882 26.69 7.91 -7.33
CA PRO A 882 26.41 8.95 -8.32
C PRO A 882 27.63 9.38 -9.15
N VAL A 883 28.83 9.36 -8.55
CA VAL A 883 30.12 9.67 -9.22
C VAL A 883 30.60 8.61 -10.21
N ASP A 884 30.11 7.37 -10.08
CA ASP A 884 30.44 6.24 -10.96
C ASP A 884 29.38 6.06 -12.07
N ILE A 885 28.52 7.06 -12.27
CA ILE A 885 27.46 7.08 -13.27
C ILE A 885 27.70 8.29 -14.17
N THR A 886 27.70 8.06 -15.49
CA THR A 886 27.82 9.11 -16.50
C THR A 886 26.79 8.89 -17.60
N GLY A 887 26.21 9.95 -18.12
CA GLY A 887 25.37 9.85 -19.30
C GLY A 887 26.11 10.07 -20.60
N SER A 888 25.41 9.82 -21.70
CA SER A 888 26.00 9.81 -23.03
C SER A 888 26.44 11.18 -23.52
N GLN A 889 25.90 12.27 -22.95
CA GLN A 889 26.26 13.63 -23.36
C GLN A 889 27.73 13.98 -23.12
N ALA A 890 28.39 13.26 -22.20
CA ALA A 890 29.82 13.40 -21.97
C ALA A 890 30.70 12.79 -23.08
N LEU A 891 30.13 11.97 -23.98
CA LEU A 891 30.87 11.33 -25.06
C LEU A 891 31.29 12.35 -26.13
N PRO A 892 32.53 12.27 -26.64
CA PRO A 892 32.87 12.85 -27.94
C PRO A 892 31.96 12.34 -29.06
N LEU A 893 31.65 13.19 -30.06
CA LEU A 893 30.82 12.79 -31.21
C LEU A 893 31.50 11.76 -32.13
N ASP A 894 32.84 11.76 -32.15
CA ASP A 894 33.61 10.79 -32.92
C ASP A 894 33.72 9.45 -32.16
N ARG A 895 33.40 8.34 -32.83
CA ARG A 895 33.38 7.00 -32.24
C ARG A 895 34.72 6.57 -31.66
N ALA A 896 35.84 6.87 -32.33
CA ALA A 896 37.16 6.46 -31.85
C ALA A 896 37.55 7.24 -30.59
N ARG A 897 37.34 8.56 -30.60
CA ARG A 897 37.52 9.42 -29.41
C ARG A 897 36.57 9.05 -28.28
N ALA A 898 35.35 8.62 -28.58
CA ALA A 898 34.41 8.13 -27.59
C ALA A 898 34.90 6.86 -26.90
N LEU A 899 35.43 5.89 -27.66
CA LEU A 899 36.02 4.68 -27.10
C LEU A 899 37.27 4.97 -26.24
N GLU A 900 38.12 5.89 -26.67
CA GLU A 900 39.27 6.35 -25.88
C GLU A 900 38.83 7.03 -24.58
N TRP A 901 37.84 7.92 -24.67
CA TRP A 901 37.25 8.58 -23.52
C TRP A 901 36.66 7.56 -22.53
N MET A 902 35.91 6.58 -23.03
CA MET A 902 35.31 5.51 -22.23
C MET A 902 36.38 4.69 -21.50
N ARG A 903 37.48 4.32 -22.19
CA ARG A 903 38.62 3.62 -21.57
C ARG A 903 39.30 4.48 -20.51
N SER A 904 39.54 5.77 -20.79
CA SER A 904 40.19 6.69 -19.84
C SER A 904 39.40 6.90 -18.54
N ARG A 905 38.08 6.72 -18.59
CA ARG A 905 37.17 6.85 -17.44
C ARG A 905 36.71 5.52 -16.87
N ALA A 906 37.36 4.41 -17.25
CA ALA A 906 37.01 3.07 -16.80
C ALA A 906 35.52 2.72 -17.00
N VAL A 907 34.94 3.11 -18.13
CA VAL A 907 33.57 2.69 -18.50
C VAL A 907 33.63 1.24 -18.97
N SER A 908 33.02 0.32 -18.22
CA SER A 908 32.96 -1.10 -18.58
C SER A 908 31.58 -1.57 -19.01
N THR A 909 30.54 -0.83 -18.59
CA THR A 909 29.14 -1.18 -18.81
C THR A 909 28.40 -0.03 -19.49
N VAL A 910 27.65 -0.35 -20.54
CA VAL A 910 26.90 0.62 -21.34
C VAL A 910 25.47 0.14 -21.46
N VAL A 911 24.51 0.97 -21.06
CA VAL A 911 23.08 0.74 -21.28
C VAL A 911 22.54 1.83 -22.18
N VAL A 912 22.11 1.45 -23.37
CA VAL A 912 21.63 2.35 -24.43
C VAL A 912 20.13 2.20 -24.58
N GLU A 913 19.44 3.32 -24.71
CA GLU A 913 18.03 3.42 -25.04
C GLU A 913 17.91 3.98 -26.46
N ASP A 914 17.00 3.43 -27.28
CA ASP A 914 16.76 3.93 -28.64
C ASP A 914 15.97 5.24 -28.63
N ILE A 915 16.66 6.31 -28.23
CA ILE A 915 16.13 7.67 -28.17
C ILE A 915 17.01 8.56 -29.04
N SER A 916 16.38 9.13 -30.07
CA SER A 916 17.07 9.82 -31.18
C SER A 916 17.94 11.00 -30.78
N TYR A 917 17.66 11.65 -29.66
CA TYR A 917 18.42 12.81 -29.16
C TYR A 917 19.47 12.44 -28.11
N TYR A 918 19.57 11.16 -27.71
CA TYR A 918 20.68 10.70 -26.86
C TYR A 918 21.95 10.61 -27.69
N ARG A 919 23.06 11.08 -27.10
CA ARG A 919 24.33 11.11 -27.80
C ARG A 919 24.85 9.69 -28.06
N SER A 920 24.51 8.74 -27.20
CA SER A 920 24.79 7.31 -27.37
C SER A 920 24.21 6.78 -28.68
N THR A 921 22.99 7.17 -29.05
CA THR A 921 22.34 6.80 -30.32
C THR A 921 23.06 7.34 -31.56
N ALA A 922 23.63 8.55 -31.45
CA ALA A 922 24.39 9.17 -32.54
C ALA A 922 25.80 8.59 -32.69
N VAL A 923 26.49 8.34 -31.57
CA VAL A 923 27.88 7.84 -31.54
C VAL A 923 27.94 6.32 -31.81
N PHE A 924 26.95 5.58 -31.31
CA PHE A 924 26.85 4.11 -31.41
C PHE A 924 25.47 3.68 -31.96
N PRO A 925 25.13 4.01 -33.21
CA PRO A 925 23.82 3.71 -33.81
C PRO A 925 23.57 2.20 -33.96
N ASP A 926 24.62 1.41 -34.06
CA ASP A 926 24.60 -0.04 -34.02
C ASP A 926 24.17 -0.60 -32.65
N LEU A 927 24.69 -0.04 -31.56
CA LEU A 927 24.28 -0.44 -30.21
C LEU A 927 22.81 -0.07 -29.92
N ALA A 928 22.35 1.10 -30.38
CA ALA A 928 20.95 1.52 -30.22
C ALA A 928 19.97 0.60 -30.99
N ARG A 929 20.39 0.07 -32.15
CA ARG A 929 19.61 -0.91 -32.94
C ARG A 929 19.67 -2.34 -32.41
N GLY A 930 20.39 -2.58 -31.32
CA GLY A 930 20.52 -3.91 -30.75
C GLY A 930 21.54 -4.79 -31.48
N SER A 931 22.65 -4.24 -31.97
CA SER A 931 23.77 -5.00 -32.54
C SER A 931 25.03 -4.81 -31.70
N ALA A 932 25.58 -5.90 -31.15
CA ALA A 932 26.86 -5.89 -30.43
C ALA A 932 28.03 -5.84 -31.42
N SER A 933 28.50 -4.63 -31.73
CA SER A 933 29.68 -4.42 -32.59
C SER A 933 30.96 -4.30 -31.77
N PRO A 934 32.13 -4.73 -32.29
CA PRO A 934 33.39 -4.56 -31.59
C PRO A 934 33.66 -3.09 -31.21
N PRO A 935 34.20 -2.83 -30.00
CA PRO A 935 34.62 -3.79 -28.97
C PRO A 935 33.51 -4.22 -27.97
N PHE A 936 32.23 -3.98 -28.24
CA PHE A 936 31.12 -4.27 -27.32
C PHE A 936 30.59 -5.70 -27.44
N ALA A 937 30.27 -6.31 -26.30
CA ALA A 937 29.61 -7.61 -26.18
C ALA A 937 28.29 -7.47 -25.42
N TRP A 938 27.34 -8.36 -25.64
CA TRP A 938 26.06 -8.36 -24.92
C TRP A 938 26.22 -8.55 -23.41
N LEU A 939 25.49 -7.76 -22.62
CA LEU A 939 25.40 -7.91 -21.17
C LEU A 939 24.03 -8.46 -20.77
N GLY A 940 23.99 -9.74 -20.42
CA GLY A 940 22.75 -10.45 -20.03
C GLY A 940 21.75 -10.63 -21.18
N ARG A 941 20.50 -10.98 -20.84
CA ARG A 941 19.46 -11.33 -21.83
C ARG A 941 18.68 -10.11 -22.29
N GLN A 942 18.95 -9.65 -23.51
CA GLN A 942 18.36 -8.43 -24.08
C GLN A 942 16.82 -8.44 -24.17
N SER A 943 16.22 -9.61 -24.33
CA SER A 943 14.77 -9.78 -24.34
C SER A 943 14.11 -9.40 -23.00
N THR A 944 14.87 -9.37 -21.90
CA THR A 944 14.36 -9.02 -20.56
C THR A 944 14.38 -7.52 -20.28
N TYR A 945 15.00 -6.71 -21.13
CA TYR A 945 15.16 -5.26 -20.92
C TYR A 945 14.11 -4.42 -21.66
N GLN A 946 13.15 -5.05 -22.34
CA GLN A 946 12.17 -4.35 -23.15
C GLN A 946 11.23 -3.49 -22.30
N VAL A 947 10.95 -2.28 -22.79
CA VAL A 947 10.09 -1.27 -22.14
C VAL A 947 8.84 -1.06 -22.98
N SER A 948 7.71 -0.82 -22.30
CA SER A 948 6.44 -0.56 -22.97
C SER A 948 6.47 0.77 -23.74
N GLY A 949 5.72 0.87 -24.85
CA GLY A 949 5.65 2.11 -25.64
C GLY A 949 6.73 2.26 -26.72
N GLY A 950 7.36 1.16 -27.14
CA GLY A 950 8.29 1.14 -28.28
C GLY A 950 9.72 1.59 -27.96
N LYS A 951 10.03 1.86 -26.69
CA LYS A 951 11.38 2.17 -26.21
C LYS A 951 12.16 0.86 -26.06
N THR A 952 13.15 0.63 -26.92
CA THR A 952 14.06 -0.51 -26.79
C THR A 952 15.25 -0.14 -25.92
N VAL A 953 15.69 -1.10 -25.10
CA VAL A 953 16.81 -0.93 -24.18
C VAL A 953 17.77 -2.09 -24.39
N HIS A 954 19.05 -1.77 -24.53
CA HIS A 954 20.11 -2.73 -24.76
C HIS A 954 21.26 -2.50 -23.79
N ALA A 955 21.82 -3.58 -23.25
CA ALA A 955 22.94 -3.53 -22.33
C ALA A 955 24.15 -4.25 -22.89
N TYR A 956 25.32 -3.61 -22.79
CA TYR A 956 26.58 -4.05 -23.36
C TYR A 956 27.74 -3.95 -22.35
N ARG A 957 28.76 -4.77 -22.59
CA ARG A 957 30.06 -4.75 -21.93
C ARG A 957 31.13 -4.33 -22.93
N LEU A 958 32.01 -3.41 -22.54
CA LEU A 958 33.16 -2.99 -23.36
C LEU A 958 34.33 -3.99 -23.21
N GLY A 959 34.82 -4.59 -24.30
CA GLY A 959 35.92 -5.56 -24.36
C GLY A 959 37.26 -5.01 -24.90
N ASN A 960 38.31 -5.86 -24.98
CA ASN A 960 39.69 -5.53 -25.37
C ASN A 960 40.15 -6.28 -26.66
N ALA A 961 40.74 -5.57 -27.64
CA ALA A 961 41.57 -6.01 -28.81
C ALA A 961 40.98 -6.91 -29.95
N ARG A 962 41.55 -6.83 -31.18
CA ARG A 962 41.16 -7.60 -32.38
C ARG A 962 41.72 -9.03 -32.27
N THR A 963 40.85 -10.01 -32.01
CA THR A 963 41.27 -11.41 -31.74
C THR A 963 41.16 -12.36 -32.93
N LEU A 964 40.60 -11.91 -34.06
CA LEU A 964 40.33 -12.72 -35.25
C LEU A 964 40.73 -11.95 -36.52
N GLU A 965 41.32 -12.65 -37.49
CA GLU A 965 41.63 -12.13 -38.83
C GLU A 965 41.34 -13.15 -39.92
N SER A 966 40.71 -12.73 -41.03
CA SER A 966 40.44 -13.63 -42.14
C SER A 966 41.67 -13.79 -43.04
N ILE A 967 42.06 -15.03 -43.35
CA ILE A 967 43.14 -15.31 -44.31
C ILE A 967 42.56 -15.28 -45.73
N TYR A 968 41.51 -16.07 -45.96
CA TYR A 968 40.70 -16.06 -47.18
C TYR A 968 39.25 -16.46 -46.82
N PRO A 969 38.27 -16.21 -47.71
CA PRO A 969 36.86 -16.44 -47.38
C PRO A 969 36.59 -17.84 -46.81
N GLY A 970 36.13 -17.90 -45.57
CA GLY A 970 35.78 -19.15 -44.88
C GLY A 970 36.88 -19.72 -43.96
N LEU A 971 38.08 -19.13 -43.95
CA LEU A 971 39.18 -19.51 -43.05
C LEU A 971 39.77 -18.30 -42.32
N ASP A 972 39.65 -18.30 -40.99
CA ASP A 972 40.14 -17.25 -40.11
C ASP A 972 41.31 -17.74 -39.23
N ALA A 973 42.21 -16.83 -38.90
CA ALA A 973 43.22 -16.95 -37.86
C ALA A 973 42.69 -16.38 -36.54
N ASP A 974 42.85 -17.13 -35.45
CA ASP A 974 42.42 -16.76 -34.10
C ASP A 974 43.60 -16.77 -33.13
N ILE A 975 43.85 -15.64 -32.49
CA ILE A 975 44.91 -15.51 -31.49
C ILE A 975 44.43 -15.85 -30.07
N SER A 976 43.13 -15.81 -29.79
CA SER A 976 42.59 -16.13 -28.44
C SER A 976 41.61 -17.30 -28.50
N PRO A 977 42.06 -18.49 -28.93
CA PRO A 977 41.22 -19.67 -28.97
C PRO A 977 40.72 -20.05 -27.58
N ALA A 978 39.48 -20.53 -27.49
CA ALA A 978 38.95 -21.13 -26.27
C ALA A 978 39.15 -22.66 -26.37
N PRO A 979 40.15 -23.25 -25.69
CA PRO A 979 40.47 -24.67 -25.88
C PRO A 979 39.29 -25.57 -25.46
N PRO A 980 38.81 -26.46 -26.34
CA PRO A 980 37.61 -27.26 -26.08
C PRO A 980 37.94 -28.55 -25.30
N ARG A 981 38.43 -28.45 -24.06
CA ARG A 981 38.82 -29.59 -23.18
C ARG A 981 39.95 -30.47 -23.74
N GLY A 982 40.58 -31.24 -22.85
CA GLY A 982 41.64 -32.21 -23.16
C GLY A 982 42.99 -31.86 -22.51
N LYS A 983 44.05 -32.59 -22.84
CA LYS A 983 45.30 -32.67 -22.05
C LYS A 983 46.15 -31.39 -22.11
N THR A 984 46.20 -30.76 -23.27
CA THR A 984 46.93 -29.51 -23.54
C THR A 984 46.07 -28.27 -23.34
N ALA A 985 44.79 -28.43 -22.98
CA ALA A 985 43.88 -27.32 -22.70
C ALA A 985 44.40 -26.30 -21.66
N PRO A 986 45.19 -26.69 -20.64
CA PRO A 986 45.81 -25.72 -19.72
C PRO A 986 46.97 -24.92 -20.33
N LEU A 987 47.52 -25.34 -21.48
CA LEU A 987 48.68 -24.68 -22.06
C LEU A 987 48.28 -23.49 -22.95
N ALA A 988 49.16 -22.49 -22.97
CA ALA A 988 49.07 -21.36 -23.87
C ALA A 988 49.16 -21.81 -25.32
N LYS A 989 48.22 -21.34 -26.13
CA LYS A 989 48.15 -21.65 -27.56
C LYS A 989 48.79 -20.54 -28.41
N GLY A 990 49.22 -20.89 -29.61
CA GLY A 990 49.63 -19.97 -30.66
C GLY A 990 48.44 -19.46 -31.46
N VAL A 991 48.67 -19.14 -32.74
CA VAL A 991 47.57 -18.84 -33.66
C VAL A 991 46.91 -20.14 -34.14
N VAL A 992 45.59 -20.19 -34.06
CA VAL A 992 44.80 -21.36 -34.47
C VAL A 992 43.96 -21.01 -35.69
N LEU A 993 43.78 -21.98 -36.58
CA LEU A 993 42.86 -21.84 -37.71
C LEU A 993 41.41 -22.08 -37.28
N ARG A 994 40.48 -21.37 -37.90
CA ARG A 994 39.05 -21.50 -37.71
C ARG A 994 38.37 -21.57 -39.07
N ALA A 995 37.79 -22.73 -39.39
CA ALA A 995 37.03 -22.95 -40.61
C ALA A 995 35.54 -22.72 -40.32
N GLY A 996 34.98 -21.60 -40.81
CA GLY A 996 33.64 -21.15 -40.45
C GLY A 996 33.47 -20.93 -38.95
N ALA A 997 32.52 -21.63 -38.32
CA ALA A 997 32.29 -21.55 -36.86
C ALA A 997 33.14 -22.53 -36.03
N THR A 998 33.94 -23.37 -36.67
CA THR A 998 34.66 -24.49 -36.03
C THR A 998 36.13 -24.14 -35.83
N GLN A 999 36.60 -24.15 -34.60
CA GLN A 999 38.04 -24.05 -34.29
C GLN A 999 38.72 -25.40 -34.57
N VAL A 1000 39.80 -25.43 -35.35
CA VAL A 1000 40.37 -26.69 -35.89
C VAL A 1000 41.67 -27.14 -35.23
N ALA A 1001 42.03 -26.57 -34.07
CA ALA A 1001 43.24 -26.96 -33.32
C ALA A 1001 43.19 -28.36 -32.72
N GLY A 1002 42.02 -28.87 -32.31
CA GLY A 1002 41.95 -30.08 -31.49
C GLY A 1002 42.78 -29.92 -30.19
N GLU A 1003 43.74 -30.81 -29.99
CA GLU A 1003 44.76 -30.76 -28.92
C GLU A 1003 46.09 -30.13 -29.36
N GLY A 1004 46.25 -29.75 -30.63
CA GLY A 1004 47.44 -29.05 -31.10
C GLY A 1004 47.67 -27.72 -30.39
N LEU A 1005 48.93 -27.31 -30.24
CA LEU A 1005 49.29 -26.06 -29.58
C LEU A 1005 49.08 -24.80 -30.43
N GLY A 1006 48.76 -24.93 -31.72
CA GLY A 1006 48.65 -23.81 -32.66
C GLY A 1006 50.00 -23.50 -33.32
N PHE A 1007 50.02 -22.45 -34.15
CA PHE A 1007 51.22 -22.05 -34.87
C PHE A 1007 52.17 -21.24 -34.00
N GLY A 1008 53.48 -21.51 -34.13
CA GLY A 1008 54.57 -20.71 -33.57
C GLY A 1008 54.73 -20.81 -32.05
N VAL A 1009 54.32 -21.91 -31.41
CA VAL A 1009 54.42 -22.04 -29.95
C VAL A 1009 55.81 -22.51 -29.53
N PRO A 1010 56.55 -21.73 -28.71
CA PRO A 1010 57.90 -22.10 -28.29
C PRO A 1010 57.88 -23.01 -27.05
N ILE A 1011 58.72 -24.04 -27.07
CA ILE A 1011 59.01 -24.94 -25.96
C ILE A 1011 60.54 -25.11 -25.82
N VAL A 1012 61.02 -25.42 -24.61
CA VAL A 1012 62.46 -25.50 -24.35
C VAL A 1012 62.80 -26.78 -23.57
N HIS A 1013 63.80 -27.53 -24.03
CA HIS A 1013 64.22 -28.77 -23.40
C HIS A 1013 65.37 -28.53 -22.42
N TYR A 1014 65.17 -28.90 -21.17
CA TYR A 1014 66.19 -28.93 -20.13
C TYR A 1014 66.50 -30.37 -19.75
N THR A 1015 67.52 -30.59 -18.90
CA THR A 1015 67.91 -31.93 -18.44
C THR A 1015 66.79 -32.70 -17.73
N ASP A 1016 65.81 -32.00 -17.19
CA ASP A 1016 64.66 -32.55 -16.47
C ASP A 1016 63.36 -32.55 -17.30
N GLY A 1017 63.39 -32.17 -18.57
CA GLY A 1017 62.26 -32.34 -19.50
C GLY A 1017 61.92 -31.10 -20.33
N TRP A 1018 60.85 -31.21 -21.12
CA TRP A 1018 60.32 -30.12 -21.95
C TRP A 1018 59.49 -29.13 -21.12
N VAL A 1019 59.78 -27.85 -21.31
CA VAL A 1019 59.13 -26.73 -20.64
C VAL A 1019 58.22 -25.99 -21.63
N TYR A 1020 56.98 -25.84 -21.23
CA TYR A 1020 55.85 -25.23 -21.93
C TYR A 1020 55.42 -23.94 -21.23
N SER A 1021 54.45 -23.24 -21.82
CA SER A 1021 53.84 -22.05 -21.24
C SER A 1021 52.36 -22.27 -20.96
N HIS A 1022 51.89 -21.82 -19.80
CA HIS A 1022 50.48 -21.62 -19.47
C HIS A 1022 50.13 -20.13 -19.57
N ALA A 1023 50.99 -19.23 -19.07
CA ALA A 1023 50.74 -17.79 -19.09
C ALA A 1023 51.29 -17.09 -20.35
N THR A 1024 50.53 -16.13 -20.87
CA THR A 1024 50.95 -15.24 -21.97
C THR A 1024 50.68 -13.77 -21.67
N LEU A 1025 51.44 -12.90 -22.33
CA LEU A 1025 51.16 -11.47 -22.43
C LEU A 1025 50.97 -11.08 -23.90
N ASP A 1026 49.79 -10.54 -24.22
CA ASP A 1026 49.38 -10.25 -25.60
C ASP A 1026 49.31 -8.75 -25.85
N VAL A 1027 49.85 -8.31 -26.98
CA VAL A 1027 49.81 -6.94 -27.48
C VAL A 1027 49.32 -6.94 -28.92
N ASP A 1028 48.16 -6.32 -29.16
CA ASP A 1028 47.64 -6.10 -30.51
C ASP A 1028 48.34 -4.89 -31.15
N ARG A 1029 49.02 -5.13 -32.27
CA ARG A 1029 49.73 -4.12 -33.09
C ARG A 1029 49.15 -4.02 -34.50
N SER A 1030 47.94 -4.54 -34.70
CA SER A 1030 47.29 -4.60 -36.01
C SER A 1030 47.15 -3.23 -36.65
N THR A 1031 47.35 -3.18 -37.97
CA THR A 1031 47.04 -2.03 -38.82
C THR A 1031 45.67 -2.24 -39.49
N PRO A 1032 45.11 -1.25 -40.21
CA PRO A 1032 43.84 -1.44 -40.93
C PRO A 1032 43.89 -2.56 -41.98
N THR A 1033 45.07 -2.87 -42.52
CA THR A 1033 45.27 -3.81 -43.64
C THR A 1033 45.94 -5.12 -43.24
N THR A 1034 46.44 -5.22 -42.02
CA THR A 1034 47.26 -6.37 -41.59
C THR A 1034 47.06 -6.61 -40.10
N ALA A 1035 46.69 -7.83 -39.71
CA ALA A 1035 46.66 -8.19 -38.30
C ALA A 1035 48.07 -8.52 -37.81
N ILE A 1036 48.48 -7.89 -36.71
CA ILE A 1036 49.80 -8.10 -36.11
C ILE A 1036 49.59 -8.34 -34.62
N TRP A 1037 49.84 -9.58 -34.18
CA TRP A 1037 49.70 -9.98 -32.79
C TRP A 1037 51.06 -10.32 -32.21
N GLN A 1038 51.43 -9.67 -31.10
CA GLN A 1038 52.66 -9.96 -30.39
C GLN A 1038 52.32 -10.67 -29.08
N ARG A 1039 52.73 -11.92 -28.94
CA ARG A 1039 52.49 -12.77 -27.76
C ARG A 1039 53.81 -13.12 -27.09
N THR A 1040 53.89 -12.95 -25.78
CA THR A 1040 55.05 -13.36 -24.97
C THR A 1040 54.68 -14.58 -24.15
N PHE A 1041 55.32 -15.72 -24.42
CA PHE A 1041 55.12 -17.00 -23.75
C PHE A 1041 56.03 -17.10 -22.52
N GLN A 1042 55.42 -17.36 -21.35
CA GLN A 1042 56.14 -17.57 -20.08
C GLN A 1042 56.36 -19.05 -19.85
N LEU A 1043 57.61 -19.49 -19.80
CA LEU A 1043 57.97 -20.92 -19.71
C LEU A 1043 57.81 -21.45 -18.28
N ASP A 1044 56.55 -21.65 -17.85
CA ASP A 1044 56.10 -21.89 -16.48
C ASP A 1044 55.42 -23.25 -16.25
N GLN A 1045 55.48 -24.17 -17.21
CA GLN A 1045 54.98 -25.54 -17.08
C GLN A 1045 56.05 -26.55 -17.53
N ILE A 1046 56.25 -27.65 -16.82
CA ILE A 1046 57.09 -28.78 -17.26
C ILE A 1046 56.24 -30.04 -17.36
N GLY A 1047 56.54 -30.92 -18.31
CA GLY A 1047 55.94 -32.24 -18.37
C GLY A 1047 55.58 -32.69 -19.78
N GLY A 1048 54.53 -33.49 -19.89
CA GLY A 1048 54.20 -34.18 -21.15
C GLY A 1048 55.04 -35.45 -21.40
N ASP A 1049 55.90 -35.83 -20.46
CA ASP A 1049 56.78 -37.00 -20.50
C ASP A 1049 56.44 -38.04 -19.41
N ALA A 1050 57.11 -39.20 -19.45
CA ALA A 1050 56.92 -40.26 -18.46
C ALA A 1050 57.34 -39.84 -17.04
N ALA A 1051 58.35 -38.96 -16.90
CA ALA A 1051 58.86 -38.50 -15.62
C ALA A 1051 57.81 -37.71 -14.82
N HIS A 1052 56.92 -37.00 -15.51
CA HIS A 1052 55.84 -36.21 -14.92
C HIS A 1052 54.47 -36.91 -14.98
N GLY A 1053 54.44 -38.23 -15.17
CA GLY A 1053 53.19 -39.00 -15.32
C GLY A 1053 52.35 -38.52 -16.51
N TYR A 1054 53.02 -38.02 -17.54
CA TYR A 1054 52.45 -37.36 -18.71
C TYR A 1054 51.58 -36.13 -18.42
N ARG A 1055 51.61 -35.55 -17.21
CA ARG A 1055 50.87 -34.31 -16.88
C ARG A 1055 51.75 -33.09 -17.06
N PHE A 1056 51.13 -31.93 -17.25
CA PHE A 1056 51.81 -30.63 -17.17
C PHE A 1056 51.74 -30.11 -15.73
N VAL A 1057 52.89 -29.76 -15.18
CA VAL A 1057 53.07 -29.33 -13.79
C VAL A 1057 53.66 -27.93 -13.78
N ALA A 1058 53.07 -27.04 -12.99
CA ALA A 1058 53.54 -25.66 -12.88
C ALA A 1058 54.92 -25.59 -12.23
N ILE A 1059 55.80 -24.75 -12.78
CA ILE A 1059 57.14 -24.46 -12.27
C ILE A 1059 57.39 -22.95 -12.26
N PRO A 1060 58.37 -22.44 -11.48
CA PRO A 1060 58.85 -21.08 -11.67
C PRO A 1060 59.29 -20.87 -13.12
N SER A 1061 58.90 -19.74 -13.71
CA SER A 1061 59.20 -19.43 -15.12
C SER A 1061 60.70 -19.52 -15.39
N ARG A 1062 61.08 -20.31 -16.40
CA ARG A 1062 62.48 -20.46 -16.87
C ARG A 1062 62.85 -19.46 -17.96
N GLY A 1063 62.07 -18.40 -18.09
CA GLY A 1063 62.28 -17.33 -19.07
C GLY A 1063 61.06 -17.10 -19.94
N ALA A 1064 61.25 -16.27 -20.95
CA ALA A 1064 60.19 -15.85 -21.85
C ALA A 1064 60.68 -15.81 -23.30
N ILE A 1065 59.81 -16.28 -24.21
CA ILE A 1065 60.01 -16.21 -25.65
C ILE A 1065 58.86 -15.40 -26.24
N GLN A 1066 59.20 -14.40 -27.04
CA GLN A 1066 58.22 -13.57 -27.73
C GLN A 1066 58.01 -14.08 -29.15
N VAL A 1067 56.76 -14.12 -29.57
CA VAL A 1067 56.35 -14.51 -30.91
C VAL A 1067 55.45 -13.43 -31.48
N THR A 1068 55.82 -12.92 -32.65
CA THR A 1068 54.99 -11.98 -33.42
C THR A 1068 54.38 -12.73 -34.60
N TYR A 1069 53.05 -12.68 -34.67
CA TYR A 1069 52.25 -13.23 -35.76
C TYR A 1069 51.77 -12.09 -36.64
N THR A 1070 52.05 -12.18 -37.93
CA THR A 1070 51.50 -11.28 -38.94
C THR A 1070 50.62 -12.09 -39.87
N VAL A 1071 49.33 -11.75 -39.95
CA VAL A 1071 48.35 -12.46 -40.77
C VAL A 1071 47.94 -11.60 -41.96
N ASP A 1072 47.98 -12.20 -43.14
CA ASP A 1072 47.55 -11.61 -44.40
C ASP A 1072 46.93 -12.68 -45.33
N SER A 1073 46.59 -12.30 -46.56
CA SER A 1073 45.94 -13.20 -47.53
C SER A 1073 46.84 -14.32 -48.07
N THR A 1074 48.14 -14.33 -47.74
CA THR A 1074 49.11 -15.35 -48.16
C THR A 1074 49.40 -16.36 -47.05
N GLY A 1075 49.01 -16.07 -45.80
CA GLY A 1075 49.15 -16.98 -44.67
C GLY A 1075 49.56 -16.26 -43.39
N ILE A 1076 50.45 -16.90 -42.63
CA ILE A 1076 50.86 -16.44 -41.29
C ILE A 1076 52.39 -16.37 -41.23
N SER A 1077 52.92 -15.16 -41.06
CA SER A 1077 54.34 -14.96 -40.78
C SER A 1077 54.59 -15.04 -39.27
N VAL A 1078 55.53 -15.89 -38.86
CA VAL A 1078 55.90 -16.12 -37.46
C VAL A 1078 57.32 -15.62 -37.23
N ASN A 1079 57.49 -14.64 -36.34
CA ASN A 1079 58.79 -14.15 -35.89
C ASN A 1079 58.97 -14.49 -34.40
N VAL A 1080 59.95 -15.35 -34.11
CA VAL A 1080 60.26 -15.80 -32.75
C VAL A 1080 61.54 -15.11 -32.28
N LYS A 1081 61.48 -14.53 -31.08
CA LYS A 1081 62.61 -13.85 -30.43
C LYS A 1081 62.73 -14.31 -28.98
N VAL A 1082 63.90 -14.81 -28.61
CA VAL A 1082 64.21 -15.12 -27.21
C VAL A 1082 64.36 -13.82 -26.42
N ILE A 1083 63.58 -13.65 -25.34
CA ILE A 1083 63.70 -12.49 -24.44
C ILE A 1083 64.68 -12.82 -23.32
N SER A 1084 64.48 -13.97 -22.66
CA SER A 1084 65.38 -14.51 -21.64
C SER A 1084 65.13 -16.00 -21.47
N LEU A 1085 66.18 -16.79 -21.21
CA LEU A 1085 66.09 -18.20 -20.86
C LEU A 1085 67.07 -18.50 -19.72
N ALA A 1086 66.67 -19.38 -18.80
CA ALA A 1086 67.57 -19.91 -17.79
C ALA A 1086 68.68 -20.74 -18.46
N ALA A 1087 69.88 -20.75 -17.87
CA ALA A 1087 70.99 -21.54 -18.40
C ALA A 1087 70.71 -23.06 -18.32
N GLY A 1088 71.30 -23.85 -19.23
CA GLY A 1088 71.26 -25.31 -19.16
C GLY A 1088 70.21 -26.00 -20.03
N TYR A 1089 69.60 -25.31 -21.00
CA TYR A 1089 68.76 -25.94 -22.02
C TYR A 1089 69.61 -26.53 -23.16
N SER A 1090 69.16 -27.64 -23.76
CA SER A 1090 69.84 -28.30 -24.88
C SER A 1090 69.25 -27.92 -26.23
N GLU A 1091 67.93 -27.73 -26.28
CA GLU A 1091 67.16 -27.55 -27.52
C GLU A 1091 65.98 -26.60 -27.31
N VAL A 1092 65.55 -25.94 -28.39
CA VAL A 1092 64.33 -25.12 -28.44
C VAL A 1092 63.44 -25.64 -29.55
N GLY A 1093 62.22 -26.04 -29.20
CA GLY A 1093 61.18 -26.46 -30.13
C GLY A 1093 60.26 -25.30 -30.49
N ILE A 1094 59.94 -25.12 -31.77
CA ILE A 1094 58.87 -24.22 -32.22
C ILE A 1094 57.80 -25.09 -32.88
N LEU A 1095 56.69 -25.24 -32.16
CA LEU A 1095 55.59 -26.13 -32.54
C LEU A 1095 54.63 -25.42 -33.48
N ASN A 1096 54.22 -26.11 -34.53
CA ASN A 1096 53.17 -25.69 -35.46
C ASN A 1096 52.16 -26.82 -35.58
N GLU A 1097 51.21 -26.85 -34.65
CA GLU A 1097 50.32 -27.99 -34.47
C GLU A 1097 48.86 -27.56 -34.61
N GLN A 1098 48.10 -28.31 -35.40
CA GLN A 1098 46.64 -28.22 -35.49
C GLN A 1098 46.04 -29.61 -35.14
N SER A 1099 44.78 -29.87 -35.42
CA SER A 1099 44.17 -31.19 -35.13
C SER A 1099 44.69 -32.30 -36.04
N ALA A 1100 44.55 -33.56 -35.62
CA ALA A 1100 44.88 -34.75 -36.41
C ALA A 1100 43.97 -34.96 -37.64
N THR A 1101 43.02 -34.05 -37.89
CA THR A 1101 42.28 -33.96 -39.15
C THR A 1101 43.17 -33.59 -40.34
N PHE A 1102 44.34 -32.99 -40.08
CA PHE A 1102 45.41 -32.83 -41.06
C PHE A 1102 46.18 -34.15 -41.21
N SER A 1103 45.65 -35.06 -42.01
CA SER A 1103 46.15 -36.43 -42.13
C SER A 1103 46.98 -36.72 -43.39
N ASP A 1104 47.17 -35.75 -44.28
CA ASP A 1104 47.98 -35.89 -45.50
C ASP A 1104 49.28 -35.09 -45.36
N PHE A 1105 50.39 -35.79 -45.15
CA PHE A 1105 51.74 -35.23 -45.05
C PHE A 1105 52.52 -35.45 -46.34
N ALA A 1106 53.14 -34.39 -46.86
CA ALA A 1106 54.12 -34.50 -47.93
C ALA A 1106 55.30 -33.55 -47.69
N ALA A 1107 56.47 -33.99 -48.10
CA ALA A 1107 57.69 -33.19 -48.06
C ALA A 1107 58.48 -33.40 -49.36
N GLU A 1108 59.32 -32.43 -49.70
CA GLU A 1108 60.14 -32.51 -50.91
C GLU A 1108 61.06 -33.76 -50.88
N ASN A 1109 61.07 -34.51 -51.98
CA ASN A 1109 61.82 -35.76 -52.15
C ASN A 1109 61.49 -36.88 -51.14
N GLN A 1110 60.30 -36.84 -50.51
CA GLN A 1110 59.79 -37.90 -49.65
C GLN A 1110 58.43 -38.43 -50.14
N ALA A 1111 58.11 -39.68 -49.80
CA ALA A 1111 56.80 -40.25 -50.11
C ALA A 1111 55.72 -39.58 -49.26
N THR A 1112 54.58 -39.26 -49.89
CA THR A 1112 53.39 -38.74 -49.18
C THR A 1112 52.86 -39.79 -48.20
N LEU A 1113 52.70 -39.41 -46.94
CA LEU A 1113 52.14 -40.24 -45.88
C LEU A 1113 50.71 -39.81 -45.59
N ARG A 1114 49.79 -40.76 -45.41
CA ARG A 1114 48.38 -40.48 -45.14
C ARG A 1114 47.85 -41.25 -43.95
N ASP A 1115 46.96 -40.62 -43.19
CA ASP A 1115 46.22 -41.22 -42.08
C ASP A 1115 47.12 -41.94 -41.08
N ALA A 1116 46.98 -43.26 -40.95
CA ALA A 1116 47.79 -44.07 -40.02
C ALA A 1116 49.25 -44.23 -40.46
N ALA A 1117 49.58 -43.98 -41.74
CA ALA A 1117 50.97 -44.00 -42.22
C ALA A 1117 51.74 -42.74 -41.81
N PHE A 1118 51.05 -41.68 -41.40
CA PHE A 1118 51.68 -40.50 -40.82
C PHE A 1118 51.90 -40.73 -39.32
N ALA A 1119 53.09 -41.22 -38.99
CA ALA A 1119 53.49 -41.55 -37.62
C ALA A 1119 53.98 -40.31 -36.84
N ASN A 1120 54.22 -40.49 -35.54
CA ASN A 1120 54.86 -39.49 -34.71
C ASN A 1120 56.34 -39.33 -35.10
N TRP A 1121 56.79 -38.09 -35.33
CA TRP A 1121 58.20 -37.71 -35.50
C TRP A 1121 58.88 -38.21 -36.80
N VAL A 1122 58.34 -37.81 -37.95
CA VAL A 1122 58.89 -38.02 -39.29
C VAL A 1122 59.87 -36.90 -39.65
N PRO A 1123 61.18 -37.17 -39.85
CA PRO A 1123 62.13 -36.13 -40.21
C PRO A 1123 61.93 -35.65 -41.66
N VAL A 1124 61.93 -34.33 -41.87
CA VAL A 1124 61.82 -33.70 -43.20
C VAL A 1124 63.22 -33.49 -43.78
N THR A 1125 63.51 -34.15 -44.91
CA THR A 1125 64.82 -34.04 -45.59
C THR A 1125 64.82 -33.04 -46.76
N GLY A 1126 63.67 -32.50 -47.11
CA GLY A 1126 63.46 -31.57 -48.21
C GLY A 1126 63.37 -30.10 -47.78
N GLY A 1127 63.27 -29.18 -48.74
CA GLY A 1127 63.20 -27.73 -48.52
C GLY A 1127 61.85 -27.23 -47.99
N TRP A 1128 60.82 -28.08 -47.91
CA TRP A 1128 59.50 -27.76 -47.35
C TRP A 1128 58.76 -29.02 -46.92
N ALA A 1129 57.76 -28.85 -46.04
CA ALA A 1129 56.75 -29.85 -45.72
C ALA A 1129 55.34 -29.23 -45.70
N ARG A 1130 54.33 -30.01 -46.05
CA ARG A 1130 52.91 -29.61 -46.06
C ARG A 1130 52.05 -30.60 -45.29
N LEU A 1131 50.99 -30.07 -44.70
CA LEU A 1131 49.88 -30.82 -44.12
C LEU A 1131 48.56 -30.39 -44.76
N ARG A 1132 47.75 -31.38 -45.16
CA ARG A 1132 46.45 -31.16 -45.80
C ARG A 1132 45.34 -31.91 -45.06
N SER A 1133 44.20 -31.23 -44.89
CA SER A 1133 42.95 -31.81 -44.40
C SER A 1133 41.88 -31.77 -45.49
N ALA A 1134 41.51 -32.94 -46.02
CA ALA A 1134 40.46 -33.05 -47.02
C ALA A 1134 39.08 -32.68 -46.45
N SER A 1135 38.82 -32.97 -45.17
CA SER A 1135 37.54 -32.67 -44.51
C SER A 1135 37.32 -31.18 -44.27
N LEU A 1136 38.41 -30.43 -44.03
CA LEU A 1136 38.34 -28.99 -43.79
C LEU A 1136 38.53 -28.18 -45.07
N GLY A 1137 39.04 -28.79 -46.15
CA GLY A 1137 39.38 -28.08 -47.38
C GLY A 1137 40.58 -27.13 -47.20
N VAL A 1138 41.47 -27.40 -46.24
CA VAL A 1138 42.60 -26.54 -45.90
C VAL A 1138 43.92 -27.29 -46.05
N GLU A 1139 44.91 -26.61 -46.61
CA GLU A 1139 46.30 -27.04 -46.66
C GLU A 1139 47.21 -25.93 -46.14
N TRP A 1140 48.23 -26.30 -45.38
CA TRP A 1140 49.28 -25.38 -44.99
C TRP A 1140 50.66 -26.01 -45.11
N SER A 1141 51.67 -25.19 -45.34
CA SER A 1141 53.06 -25.63 -45.54
C SER A 1141 54.05 -24.69 -44.88
N VAL A 1142 55.19 -25.26 -44.50
CA VAL A 1142 56.30 -24.53 -43.89
C VAL A 1142 57.62 -24.88 -44.61
N PRO A 1143 58.55 -23.91 -44.75
CA PRO A 1143 59.85 -24.16 -45.37
C PRO A 1143 60.83 -24.84 -44.41
N ALA A 1144 61.90 -25.45 -44.91
CA ALA A 1144 63.04 -25.78 -44.07
C ALA A 1144 63.75 -24.49 -43.62
N VAL A 1145 64.08 -24.39 -42.33
CA VAL A 1145 64.76 -23.22 -41.75
C VAL A 1145 66.20 -23.59 -41.43
N SER A 1146 67.15 -22.73 -41.82
CA SER A 1146 68.57 -22.95 -41.55
C SER A 1146 68.84 -23.05 -40.04
N GLY A 1147 69.56 -24.10 -39.63
CA GLY A 1147 69.89 -24.36 -38.22
C GLY A 1147 68.79 -25.05 -37.41
N ALA A 1148 67.67 -25.44 -38.04
CA ALA A 1148 66.65 -26.31 -37.44
C ALA A 1148 66.57 -27.67 -38.14
N SER A 1149 66.24 -28.69 -37.37
CA SER A 1149 65.65 -29.93 -37.88
C SER A 1149 64.13 -29.81 -37.88
N LEU A 1150 63.49 -30.02 -39.03
CA LEU A 1150 62.03 -29.99 -39.20
C LEU A 1150 61.47 -31.42 -39.12
N HIS A 1151 60.43 -31.61 -38.31
CA HIS A 1151 59.77 -32.89 -38.10
C HIS A 1151 58.26 -32.76 -38.31
N GLY A 1152 57.65 -33.75 -38.95
CA GLY A 1152 56.19 -33.90 -39.00
C GLY A 1152 55.71 -34.92 -37.98
N GLY A 1153 54.54 -34.72 -37.39
CA GLY A 1153 53.93 -35.71 -36.51
C GLY A 1153 52.42 -35.68 -36.57
N ARG A 1154 51.79 -36.83 -36.26
CA ARG A 1154 50.33 -36.92 -36.09
C ARG A 1154 49.96 -37.99 -35.08
N GLU A 1155 49.18 -37.58 -34.09
CA GLU A 1155 48.64 -38.47 -33.06
C GLU A 1155 47.13 -38.28 -32.89
N LEU A 1156 46.39 -39.39 -32.97
CA LEU A 1156 44.95 -39.42 -32.75
C LEU A 1156 44.60 -40.55 -31.78
N VAL A 1157 44.40 -40.19 -30.51
CA VAL A 1157 43.99 -41.08 -29.42
C VAL A 1157 42.76 -40.47 -28.74
N PRO A 1158 41.53 -40.71 -29.26
CA PRO A 1158 40.33 -40.15 -28.68
C PRO A 1158 40.05 -40.73 -27.28
N PRO A 1159 39.56 -39.94 -26.31
CA PRO A 1159 39.26 -38.51 -26.39
C PRO A 1159 40.43 -37.59 -26.01
N ASP A 1160 41.61 -38.15 -25.72
CA ASP A 1160 42.65 -37.49 -24.91
C ASP A 1160 43.77 -36.79 -25.71
N PHE A 1161 43.99 -37.16 -26.99
CA PHE A 1161 44.95 -36.52 -27.89
C PHE A 1161 44.47 -36.50 -29.34
N ASP A 1162 44.58 -35.33 -29.97
CA ASP A 1162 44.18 -35.07 -31.36
C ASP A 1162 45.04 -33.92 -31.93
N TRP A 1163 46.22 -34.25 -32.47
CA TRP A 1163 47.10 -33.24 -33.08
C TRP A 1163 47.84 -33.76 -34.32
N SER A 1164 48.19 -32.82 -35.19
CA SER A 1164 49.07 -33.02 -36.33
C SER A 1164 49.85 -31.74 -36.58
N GLY A 1165 51.16 -31.83 -36.76
CA GLY A 1165 52.05 -30.66 -36.78
C GLY A 1165 53.33 -30.81 -37.59
N LEU A 1166 53.97 -29.66 -37.83
CA LEU A 1166 55.27 -29.51 -38.50
C LEU A 1166 56.19 -28.66 -37.61
N ASP A 1167 57.00 -29.31 -36.81
CA ASP A 1167 57.70 -28.70 -35.69
C ASP A 1167 59.19 -28.54 -35.97
N TYR A 1168 59.74 -27.38 -35.61
CA TYR A 1168 61.16 -27.11 -35.71
C TYR A 1168 61.86 -27.39 -34.38
N VAL A 1169 63.00 -28.06 -34.42
CA VAL A 1169 63.91 -28.20 -33.27
C VAL A 1169 65.23 -27.51 -33.59
N PHE A 1170 65.63 -26.58 -32.72
CA PHE A 1170 66.86 -25.83 -32.81
C PHE A 1170 67.84 -26.21 -31.68
N PRO A 1171 69.16 -26.14 -31.91
CA PRO A 1171 70.15 -26.37 -30.86
C PRO A 1171 70.20 -25.23 -29.84
N ALA A 1172 70.92 -25.43 -28.73
CA ALA A 1172 71.06 -24.45 -27.65
C ALA A 1172 71.52 -23.03 -28.08
N SER A 1173 72.17 -22.88 -29.24
CA SER A 1173 72.58 -21.58 -29.80
C SER A 1173 71.43 -20.73 -30.37
N PHE A 1174 70.18 -21.18 -30.25
CA PHE A 1174 69.00 -20.48 -30.76
C PHE A 1174 68.80 -19.10 -30.11
N ALA A 1175 68.77 -18.05 -30.94
CA ALA A 1175 68.45 -16.68 -30.51
C ALA A 1175 67.10 -16.17 -31.05
N GLY A 1176 66.51 -16.88 -32.01
CA GLY A 1176 65.27 -16.52 -32.69
C GLY A 1176 65.22 -17.09 -34.11
N THR A 1177 64.04 -17.03 -34.72
CA THR A 1177 63.82 -17.44 -36.12
C THR A 1177 62.67 -16.65 -36.74
N THR A 1178 62.60 -16.64 -38.07
CA THR A 1178 61.44 -16.14 -38.79
C THR A 1178 61.13 -17.08 -39.94
N TYR A 1179 59.87 -17.45 -40.07
CA TYR A 1179 59.38 -18.28 -41.16
C TYR A 1179 57.95 -17.90 -41.51
N HIS A 1180 57.53 -18.30 -42.70
CA HIS A 1180 56.18 -18.04 -43.20
C HIS A 1180 55.45 -19.37 -43.37
N ILE A 1181 54.23 -19.43 -42.85
CA ILE A 1181 53.31 -20.54 -43.00
C ILE A 1181 52.35 -20.17 -44.13
N ASN A 1182 52.52 -20.81 -45.29
CA ASN A 1182 51.60 -20.62 -46.41
C ASN A 1182 50.31 -21.39 -46.11
N VAL A 1183 49.16 -20.72 -46.13
CA VAL A 1183 47.84 -21.32 -45.84
C VAL A 1183 46.92 -21.08 -47.03
N GLN A 1184 46.37 -22.15 -47.59
CA GLN A 1184 45.58 -22.10 -48.82
C GLN A 1184 44.47 -23.15 -48.84
N GLU A 1185 43.51 -22.99 -49.75
CA GLU A 1185 42.51 -24.03 -50.01
C GLU A 1185 43.19 -25.33 -50.48
N ALA A 1186 42.80 -26.45 -49.86
CA ALA A 1186 43.29 -27.76 -50.25
C ALA A 1186 42.87 -28.09 -51.70
N ARG A 1187 43.84 -28.33 -52.57
CA ARG A 1187 43.63 -28.76 -53.95
C ARG A 1187 43.86 -30.26 -54.14
#